data_AF-A0A9E3RL98-F1
#
_entry.id   AF-A0A9E3RL98-F1
#
_cell.length_a   1.000
_cell.length_b   1.000
_cell.length_c   1.000
_cell.angle_alpha   90.00
_cell.angle_beta   90.00
_cell.angle_gamma   90.00
#
_symmetry.space_group_name_H-M   'P 1'
#
loop_
_entity.id
_entity.type
_entity.pdbx_description
1 polymer ?
#
loop_
_entity_poly.entity_id
_entity_poly.type
_entity_poly.pdbx_seq_one_letter_code
_entity_poly.pdbx_strand_id
1 'polypeptide(L)'
;MKSLRFYVLALLAMSLVTISSNAQTYPSPFPLTSGNYTFTQWDNTNAARTYPTSMRFHTLSMTSLVDANLGLSFEPNSDWDTVYNRTSGARVNGRGTLGFSFINTSSSPYAPPRYLGGAVVSINTTNRVNIKVDWTGMTIASTLTGFRNYAIILQYRVGNTGAWSIATGSGGVTDTIQYKSTNPNTGHTQTMPTFTLPAACENQAEVQLRWRYYQWSAATTGNRPELGVDDITIASDISTGIPVQLGIASLIPATPSVLTPFSLTVQAQNGAGLPKNVQTATSIQLTLVNGTGALSGTLSGTIPAGQNSITFNNIMYSVAEQNVRIQATATSGDGLTPAQSSFFTVLPRASAFSVQGIPTNLFVNTTSPVITVSALRSDLSVDANYPGPITITKVSGPGTITGTTSVVPTNGVALFNTIAFDTPGNYVIAVNGSNVTTYTSSIISVVAQPTLVETLFPQYMVSANATTRIPTYALVRFDNLQPNTAYRYAVGADSVPGITGIGAGNNIHYNANQNTLSYNAASRDLMAPGNYSEFVTGAGETSKVLWLNLVATSNVRFTEGKNMYWVVSIRDSSRQIDTRVSSIGFTKALYYGTTTNKLTGIVDSNSRLALKTVICLYDNTAGTGNPLSTAMVQDDGTSMVAAVPYYAALDNTRGAWATVIPNGLPTGVRRVEQRSLITGQIIDFWTDNDGVWDPVNTVNPNGGFTAVGFTTPSIAISTEISGSNFCTNTPTDIKWNARGVGLVHIQISRNGINFTSLVTNVAANLGVYKLSFADSLAGGNGLTIRVIDAARGNVYSISGPFNVNSPAVITRQPSSISPCMGSTATIALTASGSNLTFQWEKDGNPLLGTNTPNLVLTYVTSGSSGLYRCIVNGAAGCSGTSSNAVLVSVQTKVD
;
A
#
# COMPACT_ATOMS: atom_id res chain seq x y z
N MET A 1 -19.06 27.40 78.82
CA MET A 1 -18.92 27.52 77.35
C MET A 1 -18.13 28.80 77.10
N LYS A 2 -16.79 28.75 77.17
CA LYS A 2 -15.86 28.44 76.07
C LYS A 2 -15.94 29.46 74.91
N SER A 3 -14.86 30.27 74.83
CA SER A 3 -14.16 30.63 73.60
C SER A 3 -14.84 31.60 72.62
N LEU A 4 -14.48 32.89 72.64
CA LEU A 4 -13.89 33.61 71.47
C LEU A 4 -13.58 35.09 71.80
N ARG A 5 -12.45 35.36 72.46
CA ARG A 5 -11.76 36.67 72.44
C ARG A 5 -10.27 36.43 72.68
N PHE A 6 -9.56 35.97 71.66
CA PHE A 6 -8.10 36.05 71.51
C PHE A 6 -7.76 35.67 70.07
N TYR A 7 -7.71 36.63 69.15
CA TYR A 7 -6.96 36.54 67.87
C TYR A 7 -6.80 37.95 67.28
N VAL A 8 -6.01 38.79 67.94
CA VAL A 8 -5.43 40.04 67.38
C VAL A 8 -3.89 40.00 67.39
N LEU A 9 -3.29 38.84 67.70
CA LEU A 9 -1.85 38.60 67.55
C LEU A 9 -1.61 37.18 67.03
N ALA A 10 -1.81 36.94 65.73
CA ALA A 10 -1.25 35.80 64.97
C ALA A 10 -1.67 35.83 63.48
N LEU A 11 -1.74 36.99 62.82
CA LEU A 11 -2.00 37.07 61.37
C LEU A 11 -1.18 38.19 60.70
N LEU A 12 0.01 38.45 61.25
CA LEU A 12 1.05 39.28 60.65
C LEU A 12 2.39 38.53 60.67
N ALA A 13 2.37 37.27 60.22
CA ALA A 13 3.56 36.51 59.85
C ALA A 13 3.11 35.42 58.88
N MET A 14 3.81 35.29 57.75
CA MET A 14 3.57 34.33 56.66
C MET A 14 2.39 34.62 55.71
N SER A 15 2.51 35.71 54.96
CA SER A 15 2.35 35.61 53.50
C SER A 15 3.71 35.81 52.86
N LEU A 16 4.65 34.90 53.14
CA LEU A 16 5.75 34.69 52.21
C LEU A 16 5.09 34.20 50.94
N VAL A 17 5.10 35.05 49.90
CA VAL A 17 5.04 34.57 48.53
C VAL A 17 6.10 33.48 48.44
N THR A 18 5.69 32.23 48.34
CA THR A 18 6.58 31.16 47.93
C THR A 18 6.96 31.46 46.49
N ILE A 19 7.97 32.30 46.29
CA ILE A 19 8.69 32.40 45.02
C ILE A 19 9.11 30.96 44.74
N SER A 20 8.59 30.38 43.66
CA SER A 20 9.02 29.06 43.22
C SER A 20 10.55 29.10 43.14
N SER A 21 11.24 28.27 43.91
CA SER A 21 12.69 28.31 44.08
C SER A 21 13.51 27.98 42.81
N ASN A 22 12.85 27.98 41.64
CA ASN A 22 13.35 27.50 40.36
C ASN A 22 13.18 28.52 39.21
N ALA A 23 12.69 29.73 39.46
CA ALA A 23 12.54 30.74 38.40
C ALA A 23 13.89 31.31 37.96
N GLN A 24 14.03 31.61 36.66
CA GLN A 24 15.19 32.33 36.12
C GLN A 24 15.35 33.70 36.80
N THR A 25 16.55 34.02 37.25
CA THR A 25 16.89 35.37 37.73
C THR A 25 17.88 36.04 36.78
N TYR A 26 17.89 37.37 36.77
CA TYR A 26 18.84 38.16 36.00
C TYR A 26 19.88 38.82 36.92
N PRO A 27 21.16 38.88 36.52
CA PRO A 27 22.17 39.55 37.32
C PRO A 27 21.95 41.06 37.33
N SER A 28 22.39 41.74 38.40
CA SER A 28 22.46 43.20 38.42
C SER A 28 23.44 43.70 37.34
N PRO A 29 23.07 44.71 36.53
CA PRO A 29 23.95 45.23 35.48
C PRO A 29 25.26 45.80 36.04
N PHE A 30 26.40 45.41 35.46
CA PHE A 30 27.69 46.02 35.76
C PHE A 30 27.82 47.39 35.05
N PRO A 31 28.05 48.50 35.76
CA PRO A 31 28.16 49.81 35.13
C PRO A 31 29.50 49.96 34.40
N LEU A 32 29.48 50.01 33.05
CA LEU A 32 30.71 50.22 32.28
C LEU A 32 31.33 51.62 32.48
N THR A 33 30.62 52.52 33.13
CA THR A 33 31.18 53.80 33.61
C THR A 33 32.19 53.61 34.75
N SER A 34 32.13 52.49 35.50
CA SER A 34 33.12 52.19 36.54
C SER A 34 34.36 51.45 36.03
N GLY A 35 34.45 51.16 34.73
CA GLY A 35 35.56 50.44 34.11
C GLY A 35 35.09 49.32 33.18
N ASN A 36 36.03 48.50 32.71
CA ASN A 36 35.71 47.32 31.91
C ASN A 36 35.14 46.21 32.81
N TYR A 37 34.16 45.46 32.31
CA TYR A 37 33.77 44.20 32.94
C TYR A 37 34.82 43.14 32.61
N THR A 38 35.31 42.42 33.61
CA THR A 38 36.26 41.32 33.42
C THR A 38 35.83 40.07 34.19
N PHE A 39 35.99 38.92 33.55
CA PHE A 39 35.84 37.61 34.17
C PHE A 39 37.00 36.71 33.70
N THR A 40 37.82 36.26 34.64
CA THR A 40 39.06 35.52 34.38
C THR A 40 39.20 34.24 35.21
N GLN A 41 38.26 33.98 36.13
CA GLN A 41 38.28 32.77 36.94
C GLN A 41 36.92 32.41 37.54
N TRP A 42 36.68 31.10 37.68
CA TRP A 42 35.59 30.55 38.48
C TRP A 42 36.02 29.23 39.12
N ASP A 43 36.22 29.23 40.44
CA ASP A 43 36.65 28.05 41.18
C ASP A 43 35.54 26.98 41.26
N ASN A 44 35.93 25.70 41.21
CA ASN A 44 35.01 24.57 41.36
C ASN A 44 34.52 24.38 42.81
N THR A 45 35.21 24.99 43.78
CA THR A 45 34.88 24.99 45.20
C THR A 45 33.82 26.04 45.58
N ASN A 46 33.44 26.91 44.64
CA ASN A 46 32.35 27.86 44.86
C ASN A 46 31.06 27.15 45.31
N ALA A 47 30.40 27.72 46.31
CA ALA A 47 29.18 27.16 46.87
C ALA A 47 28.05 27.11 45.81
N ALA A 48 27.13 26.16 45.96
CA ALA A 48 25.92 26.15 45.14
C ALA A 48 25.16 27.49 45.29
N ARG A 49 24.47 27.93 44.22
CA ARG A 49 23.71 29.20 44.16
C ARG A 49 24.54 30.49 44.26
N THR A 50 25.87 30.41 44.17
CA THR A 50 26.70 31.60 43.94
C THR A 50 26.99 31.74 42.45
N TYR A 51 27.28 32.96 41.99
CA TYR A 51 27.55 33.26 40.58
C TYR A 51 28.67 34.29 40.48
N PRO A 52 29.37 34.36 39.34
CA PRO A 52 30.30 35.46 39.08
C PRO A 52 29.56 36.81 39.15
N THR A 53 30.29 37.86 39.51
CA THR A 53 29.74 39.22 39.59
C THR A 53 29.06 39.59 38.26
N SER A 54 27.85 40.14 38.36
CA SER A 54 27.00 40.51 37.21
C SER A 54 26.75 39.40 36.18
N MET A 55 26.93 38.13 36.57
CA MET A 55 26.65 36.95 35.74
C MET A 55 25.63 36.01 36.40
N ARG A 56 24.89 35.27 35.59
CA ARG A 56 24.07 34.12 36.00
C ARG A 56 24.27 32.95 35.04
N PHE A 57 24.16 31.74 35.56
CA PHE A 57 24.11 30.52 34.76
C PHE A 57 22.67 30.05 34.67
N HIS A 58 22.17 29.79 33.47
CA HIS A 58 20.78 29.41 33.21
C HIS A 58 20.65 27.99 32.68
N THR A 59 19.52 27.36 33.00
CA THR A 59 19.11 26.02 32.60
C THR A 59 17.75 26.03 31.90
N LEU A 60 17.49 24.97 31.14
CA LEU A 60 16.26 24.68 30.39
C LEU A 60 15.53 23.51 31.06
N SER A 61 14.30 23.72 31.50
CA SER A 61 13.42 22.61 31.93
C SER A 61 12.93 21.79 30.72
N MET A 62 13.16 20.49 30.71
CA MET A 62 12.65 19.58 29.67
C MET A 62 12.48 18.16 30.22
N THR A 63 11.53 17.40 29.67
CA THR A 63 11.17 16.05 30.15
C THR A 63 12.24 15.01 29.84
N SER A 64 12.96 15.14 28.73
CA SER A 64 14.13 14.35 28.36
C SER A 64 15.01 15.13 27.37
N LEU A 65 16.33 14.87 27.40
CA LEU A 65 17.26 15.51 26.47
C LEU A 65 17.19 14.87 25.08
N VAL A 66 16.52 15.57 24.16
CA VAL A 66 16.65 15.36 22.71
C VAL A 66 17.53 16.50 22.19
N ASP A 67 18.62 16.22 21.46
CA ASP A 67 19.56 17.30 21.14
C ASP A 67 18.98 18.36 20.18
N ALA A 68 17.99 17.99 19.35
CA ALA A 68 17.20 18.95 18.56
C ALA A 68 16.48 19.99 19.46
N ASN A 69 16.19 19.65 20.72
CA ASN A 69 15.60 20.55 21.71
C ASN A 69 16.60 21.52 22.35
N LEU A 70 17.90 21.40 22.02
CA LEU A 70 18.92 22.38 22.35
C LEU A 70 19.26 23.28 21.16
N GLY A 71 18.42 23.31 20.13
CA GLY A 71 18.50 24.34 19.10
C GLY A 71 18.31 25.76 19.68
N LEU A 72 18.61 26.77 18.87
CA LEU A 72 18.47 28.18 19.27
C LEU A 72 17.01 28.64 19.48
N SER A 73 16.03 27.80 19.17
CA SER A 73 14.60 28.07 19.34
C SER A 73 14.07 27.82 20.77
N PHE A 74 14.88 27.26 21.68
CA PHE A 74 14.45 26.93 23.04
C PHE A 74 15.10 27.87 24.06
N GLU A 75 14.29 28.52 24.89
CA GLU A 75 14.77 29.54 25.84
C GLU A 75 14.99 28.99 27.26
N PRO A 76 16.14 29.26 27.92
CA PRO A 76 16.34 28.96 29.33
C PRO A 76 15.28 29.64 30.19
N ASN A 77 14.86 28.96 31.26
CA ASN A 77 13.77 29.40 32.13
C ASN A 77 14.03 29.17 33.63
N SER A 78 15.23 28.72 33.99
CA SER A 78 15.63 28.44 35.37
C SER A 78 17.10 28.81 35.58
N ASP A 79 17.52 29.04 36.83
CA ASP A 79 18.93 29.21 37.17
C ASP A 79 19.62 27.87 37.44
N TRP A 80 20.94 27.81 37.25
CA TRP A 80 21.78 26.74 37.76
C TRP A 80 21.97 26.95 39.27
N ASP A 81 21.58 25.96 40.08
CA ASP A 81 21.56 26.11 41.54
C ASP A 81 22.25 24.97 42.29
N THR A 82 23.16 24.24 41.61
CA THR A 82 23.97 23.18 42.22
C THR A 82 25.47 23.49 42.21
N VAL A 83 26.25 22.64 42.87
CA VAL A 83 27.71 22.76 43.01
C VAL A 83 28.44 22.75 41.65
N TYR A 84 29.65 23.33 41.64
CA TYR A 84 30.46 23.57 40.43
C TYR A 84 31.61 22.56 40.23
N ASN A 85 31.55 21.39 40.88
CA ASN A 85 32.58 20.34 40.82
C ASN A 85 32.01 18.94 40.52
N ARG A 86 30.89 18.86 39.79
CA ARG A 86 30.24 17.56 39.51
C ARG A 86 31.06 16.72 38.54
N THR A 87 31.02 15.40 38.71
CA THR A 87 31.70 14.42 37.83
C THR A 87 30.76 13.68 36.89
N SER A 88 29.45 13.75 37.11
CA SER A 88 28.42 13.07 36.31
C SER A 88 27.16 13.93 36.12
N GLY A 89 26.36 13.58 35.11
CA GLY A 89 25.17 14.34 34.72
C GLY A 89 25.50 15.63 33.95
N ALA A 90 24.45 16.29 33.48
CA ALA A 90 24.52 17.66 32.96
C ALA A 90 25.06 18.61 34.04
N ARG A 91 26.05 19.45 33.71
CA ARG A 91 26.76 20.27 34.70
C ARG A 91 27.41 21.56 34.19
N VAL A 92 27.34 22.60 35.01
CA VAL A 92 28.26 23.74 34.98
C VAL A 92 29.37 23.46 35.98
N ASN A 93 30.62 23.49 35.55
CA ASN A 93 31.76 23.34 36.45
C ASN A 93 32.63 24.61 36.44
N GLY A 94 33.15 24.95 37.61
CA GLY A 94 34.25 25.90 37.72
C GLY A 94 35.54 25.24 37.29
N ARG A 95 36.42 26.00 36.64
CA ARG A 95 37.70 25.53 36.10
C ARG A 95 38.88 26.36 36.61
N GLY A 96 38.70 27.09 37.71
CA GLY A 96 39.74 27.95 38.28
C GLY A 96 40.06 29.07 37.31
N THR A 97 41.34 29.18 36.93
CA THR A 97 41.84 30.17 35.95
C THR A 97 41.50 29.84 34.49
N LEU A 98 40.62 28.87 34.25
CA LEU A 98 40.09 28.52 32.92
C LEU A 98 38.58 28.81 32.84
N GLY A 99 38.09 29.74 33.67
CA GLY A 99 36.69 30.16 33.71
C GLY A 99 35.73 29.04 34.13
N PHE A 100 34.69 28.82 33.34
CA PHE A 100 33.66 27.79 33.58
C PHE A 100 33.42 26.91 32.35
N SER A 101 32.83 25.73 32.56
CA SER A 101 32.50 24.79 31.48
C SER A 101 31.07 24.26 31.54
N PHE A 102 30.55 23.92 30.36
CA PHE A 102 29.25 23.32 30.12
C PHE A 102 29.40 21.92 29.52
N ILE A 103 28.64 20.96 30.06
CA ILE A 103 28.41 19.68 29.42
C ILE A 103 27.02 19.15 29.76
N ASN A 104 26.22 18.88 28.73
CA ASN A 104 24.97 18.12 28.88
C ASN A 104 25.24 16.61 28.74
N THR A 105 24.48 15.77 29.44
CA THR A 105 24.46 14.32 29.28
C THR A 105 23.00 13.83 29.21
N SER A 106 22.75 12.53 29.03
CA SER A 106 21.38 11.99 29.10
C SER A 106 20.74 12.13 30.48
N SER A 107 21.52 12.33 31.55
CA SER A 107 21.06 12.49 32.91
C SER A 107 21.13 13.94 33.39
N SER A 108 20.13 14.36 34.15
CA SER A 108 20.09 15.67 34.79
C SER A 108 20.32 15.53 36.30
N PRO A 109 21.00 16.49 36.94
CA PRO A 109 21.11 16.53 38.39
C PRO A 109 19.82 16.99 39.09
N TYR A 110 18.74 17.22 38.34
CA TYR A 110 17.48 17.78 38.81
C TYR A 110 16.31 16.83 38.58
N ALA A 111 15.29 16.93 39.45
CA ALA A 111 13.98 16.34 39.29
C ALA A 111 12.91 17.44 39.48
N PRO A 112 12.16 17.86 38.43
CA PRO A 112 12.22 17.38 37.04
C PRO A 112 13.54 17.74 36.33
N PRO A 113 13.91 17.05 35.23
CA PRO A 113 15.18 17.28 34.56
C PRO A 113 15.32 18.72 34.03
N ARG A 114 16.49 19.32 34.30
CA ARG A 114 16.95 20.58 33.69
C ARG A 114 18.32 20.39 33.04
N TYR A 115 18.54 21.05 31.91
CA TYR A 115 19.79 20.95 31.13
C TYR A 115 20.38 22.34 30.90
N LEU A 116 21.64 22.42 30.48
CA LEU A 116 22.37 23.67 30.39
C LEU A 116 21.85 24.58 29.29
N GLY A 117 21.61 25.85 29.61
CA GLY A 117 21.09 26.86 28.70
C GLY A 117 22.07 27.99 28.38
N GLY A 118 23.02 28.34 29.25
CA GLY A 118 24.08 29.31 28.95
C GLY A 118 24.44 30.19 30.13
N ALA A 119 25.44 31.06 29.95
CA ALA A 119 25.83 32.10 30.91
C ALA A 119 25.35 33.46 30.42
N VAL A 120 24.73 34.25 31.29
CA VAL A 120 24.25 35.60 30.99
C VAL A 120 24.99 36.61 31.84
N VAL A 121 25.63 37.59 31.21
CA VAL A 121 26.18 38.79 31.84
C VAL A 121 25.24 39.96 31.58
N SER A 122 24.99 40.78 32.60
CA SER A 122 24.26 42.03 32.46
C SER A 122 25.21 43.22 32.66
N ILE A 123 25.16 44.20 31.75
CA ILE A 123 25.96 45.42 31.77
C ILE A 123 25.05 46.65 31.63
N ASN A 124 25.46 47.77 32.20
CA ASN A 124 24.87 49.07 31.96
C ASN A 124 25.84 49.87 31.08
N THR A 125 25.37 50.25 29.89
CA THR A 125 26.15 50.93 28.87
C THR A 125 25.81 52.42 28.78
N THR A 126 25.13 52.98 29.79
CA THR A 126 24.76 54.40 29.85
C THR A 126 25.99 55.30 29.67
N ASN A 127 25.92 56.24 28.74
CA ASN A 127 26.99 57.12 28.30
C ASN A 127 28.23 56.39 27.75
N ARG A 128 28.08 55.16 27.24
CA ARG A 128 29.14 54.38 26.61
C ARG A 128 28.80 54.05 25.16
N VAL A 129 29.81 54.03 24.30
CA VAL A 129 29.77 53.66 22.88
C VAL A 129 30.88 52.65 22.59
N ASN A 130 30.91 52.07 21.39
CA ASN A 130 31.93 51.11 20.97
C ASN A 130 32.12 49.97 21.97
N ILE A 131 31.02 49.34 22.42
CA ILE A 131 31.07 48.27 23.40
C ILE A 131 31.66 47.03 22.74
N LYS A 132 32.88 46.67 23.14
CA LYS A 132 33.67 45.57 22.60
C LYS A 132 33.64 44.39 23.55
N VAL A 133 33.40 43.21 23.00
CA VAL A 133 33.28 41.95 23.73
C VAL A 133 34.36 41.01 23.23
N ASP A 134 35.22 40.61 24.15
CA ASP A 134 36.29 39.62 23.96
C ASP A 134 36.03 38.44 24.89
N TRP A 135 36.30 37.22 24.42
CA TRP A 135 36.22 36.00 25.22
C TRP A 135 36.99 34.86 24.56
N THR A 136 37.36 33.86 25.36
CA THR A 136 38.02 32.64 24.90
C THR A 136 37.08 31.45 25.04
N GLY A 137 36.86 30.73 23.94
CA GLY A 137 36.15 29.44 23.93
C GLY A 137 37.13 28.28 24.03
N MET A 138 36.73 27.19 24.68
CA MET A 138 37.61 26.03 24.88
C MET A 138 36.89 24.68 24.83
N THR A 139 37.61 23.62 24.49
CA THR A 139 37.16 22.23 24.57
C THR A 139 37.88 21.57 25.75
N ILE A 140 37.18 21.43 26.87
CA ILE A 140 37.75 20.89 28.12
C ILE A 140 37.96 19.38 28.05
N ALA A 141 37.01 18.66 27.45
CA ALA A 141 37.09 17.22 27.28
C ALA A 141 36.25 16.76 26.09
N SER A 142 36.86 15.96 25.22
CA SER A 142 36.19 15.24 24.13
C SER A 142 36.80 13.85 24.00
N THR A 143 36.00 12.79 24.12
CA THR A 143 36.47 11.42 23.84
C THR A 143 36.57 11.23 22.32
N LEU A 144 37.71 10.76 21.84
CA LEU A 144 38.17 10.81 20.44
C LEU A 144 37.40 9.96 19.40
N THR A 145 36.22 9.41 19.71
CA THR A 145 35.40 8.66 18.74
C THR A 145 33.94 9.10 18.74
N GLY A 146 33.52 9.72 17.63
CA GLY A 146 32.13 10.12 17.34
C GLY A 146 31.57 11.14 18.33
N PHE A 147 31.94 12.42 18.27
CA PHE A 147 31.31 13.45 19.12
C PHE A 147 30.12 14.11 18.43
N ARG A 148 29.19 14.60 19.24
CA ARG A 148 28.07 15.43 18.78
C ARG A 148 28.51 16.87 18.61
N ASN A 149 27.97 17.52 17.60
CA ASN A 149 28.34 18.86 17.18
C ASN A 149 27.71 19.93 18.09
N TYR A 150 28.45 20.35 19.12
CA TYR A 150 28.06 21.43 20.05
C TYR A 150 28.89 22.69 19.85
N ALA A 151 28.30 23.82 20.20
CA ALA A 151 28.93 25.12 20.11
C ALA A 151 28.48 26.04 21.26
N ILE A 152 29.26 27.08 21.50
CA ILE A 152 28.90 28.22 22.34
C ILE A 152 28.81 29.44 21.43
N ILE A 153 27.62 30.02 21.30
CA ILE A 153 27.38 31.22 20.48
C ILE A 153 27.15 32.44 21.36
N LEU A 154 27.70 33.58 20.95
CA LEU A 154 27.45 34.85 21.60
C LEU A 154 26.12 35.45 21.09
N GLN A 155 25.25 35.81 22.02
CA GLN A 155 24.01 36.53 21.78
C GLN A 155 23.95 37.80 22.63
N TYR A 156 23.16 38.77 22.21
CA TYR A 156 22.94 40.02 22.94
C TYR A 156 21.48 40.45 22.86
N ARG A 157 21.05 41.28 23.82
CA ARG A 157 19.78 41.99 23.79
C ARG A 157 19.84 43.26 24.61
N VAL A 158 18.98 44.22 24.25
CA VAL A 158 18.74 45.42 25.06
C VAL A 158 17.67 45.09 26.09
N GLY A 159 17.94 45.44 27.36
CA GLY A 159 17.10 45.09 28.51
C GLY A 159 17.10 43.59 28.84
N ASN A 160 16.18 43.20 29.73
CA ASN A 160 16.03 41.82 30.22
C ASN A 160 14.76 41.10 29.71
N THR A 161 13.93 41.77 28.92
CA THR A 161 12.73 41.21 28.27
C THR A 161 12.82 41.17 26.75
N GLY A 162 13.84 41.80 26.16
CA GLY A 162 14.04 41.82 24.70
C GLY A 162 14.33 40.43 24.11
N ALA A 163 14.06 40.30 22.81
CA ALA A 163 14.46 39.12 22.03
C ALA A 163 15.98 39.06 21.89
N TRP A 164 16.54 37.85 21.85
CA TRP A 164 17.97 37.63 21.66
C TRP A 164 18.38 37.77 20.21
N SER A 165 19.37 38.62 19.95
CA SER A 165 20.06 38.74 18.67
C SER A 165 21.36 37.94 18.68
N ILE A 166 21.71 37.34 17.54
CA ILE A 166 22.99 36.63 17.35
C ILE A 166 24.08 37.64 17.00
N ALA A 167 25.26 37.52 17.62
CA ALA A 167 26.43 38.30 17.24
C ALA A 167 27.02 37.79 15.91
N THR A 168 27.11 38.66 14.91
CA THR A 168 27.70 38.38 13.58
C THR A 168 28.86 39.33 13.31
N GLY A 169 29.91 38.87 12.64
CA GLY A 169 31.06 39.70 12.27
C GLY A 169 30.68 40.94 11.45
N SER A 170 31.51 41.98 11.50
CA SER A 170 31.33 43.21 10.70
C SER A 170 31.74 43.00 9.24
N GLY A 171 31.09 43.71 8.31
CA GLY A 171 31.55 43.80 6.91
C GLY A 171 30.93 42.85 5.89
N GLY A 172 29.72 42.32 6.13
CA GLY A 172 29.03 41.46 5.16
C GLY A 172 29.47 39.99 5.16
N VAL A 173 30.26 39.59 6.17
CA VAL A 173 30.60 38.20 6.43
C VAL A 173 29.49 37.59 7.31
N THR A 174 28.85 36.51 6.87
CA THR A 174 27.81 35.76 7.60
C THR A 174 28.32 34.96 8.82
N ASP A 175 29.57 35.18 9.24
CA ASP A 175 30.19 34.43 10.32
C ASP A 175 29.70 34.92 11.68
N THR A 176 28.90 34.08 12.33
CA THR A 176 28.47 34.27 13.72
C THR A 176 29.66 34.15 14.69
N ILE A 177 29.68 34.95 15.75
CA ILE A 177 30.67 34.85 16.82
C ILE A 177 30.34 33.64 17.69
N GLN A 178 30.93 32.49 17.34
CA GLN A 178 30.72 31.22 18.04
C GLN A 178 31.97 30.36 18.11
N TYR A 179 32.17 29.71 19.25
CA TYR A 179 33.14 28.63 19.40
C TYR A 179 32.47 27.31 19.07
N LYS A 180 32.98 26.58 18.07
CA LYS A 180 32.50 25.25 17.69
C LYS A 180 33.48 24.18 18.16
N SER A 181 32.97 23.02 18.52
CA SER A 181 33.78 21.84 18.83
C SER A 181 34.45 21.19 17.60
N THR A 182 34.73 21.93 16.52
CA THR A 182 35.21 21.41 15.23
C THR A 182 36.72 21.18 15.20
N ASN A 183 37.20 20.34 16.12
CA ASN A 183 38.42 19.51 16.05
C ASN A 183 38.56 18.89 17.45
N PRO A 184 38.52 17.55 17.62
CA PRO A 184 38.37 16.91 18.93
C PRO A 184 39.65 16.91 19.79
N ASN A 185 40.43 18.00 19.74
CA ASN A 185 41.60 18.16 20.58
C ASN A 185 41.13 18.66 21.95
N THR A 186 41.02 17.74 22.89
CA THR A 186 40.92 18.09 24.31
C THR A 186 42.02 19.10 24.65
N GLY A 187 41.63 20.23 25.26
CA GLY A 187 42.54 21.35 25.55
C GLY A 187 42.59 22.43 24.45
N HIS A 188 41.88 22.29 23.33
CA HIS A 188 41.83 23.36 22.31
C HIS A 188 41.18 24.63 22.87
N THR A 189 41.84 25.76 22.69
CA THR A 189 41.35 27.09 23.05
C THR A 189 41.32 27.99 21.81
N GLN A 190 40.39 28.93 21.77
CA GLN A 190 40.28 29.93 20.72
C GLN A 190 39.80 31.24 21.32
N THR A 191 40.62 32.28 21.23
CA THR A 191 40.17 33.65 21.46
C THR A 191 39.28 34.06 20.30
N MET A 192 38.06 34.47 20.61
CA MET A 192 37.09 34.86 19.61
C MET A 192 37.41 36.25 19.07
N PRO A 193 37.09 36.53 17.79
CA PRO A 193 37.23 37.89 17.26
C PRO A 193 36.46 38.88 18.13
N THR A 194 37.07 40.03 18.41
CA THR A 194 36.42 41.11 19.15
C THR A 194 35.11 41.50 18.49
N PHE A 195 34.01 41.33 19.20
CA PHE A 195 32.69 41.70 18.72
C PHE A 195 32.32 43.09 19.25
N THR A 196 32.07 44.04 18.34
CA THR A 196 31.50 45.33 18.73
C THR A 196 29.98 45.21 18.71
N LEU A 197 29.33 45.45 19.84
CA LEU A 197 27.87 45.45 19.91
C LEU A 197 27.30 46.51 18.95
N PRO A 198 26.12 46.28 18.34
CA PRO A 198 25.49 47.29 17.49
C PRO A 198 25.21 48.57 18.26
N ALA A 199 25.07 49.68 17.54
CA ALA A 199 24.77 51.00 18.12
C ALA A 199 23.49 51.02 18.99
N ALA A 200 22.56 50.07 18.80
CA ALA A 200 21.38 49.90 19.65
C ALA A 200 21.71 49.47 21.09
N CYS A 201 22.85 48.83 21.32
CA CYS A 201 23.34 48.43 22.65
C CYS A 201 24.14 49.54 23.33
N GLU A 202 24.41 50.64 22.64
CA GLU A 202 25.07 51.81 23.21
C GLU A 202 24.10 52.59 24.07
N ASN A 203 24.62 53.18 25.15
CA ASN A 203 23.86 54.07 26.01
C ASN A 203 22.56 53.44 26.58
N GLN A 204 22.60 52.20 27.05
CA GLN A 204 21.44 51.50 27.59
C GLN A 204 21.57 51.29 29.10
N ALA A 205 20.46 51.41 29.83
CA ALA A 205 20.41 51.13 31.27
C ALA A 205 20.73 49.65 31.58
N GLU A 206 20.40 48.75 30.67
CA GLU A 206 20.74 47.33 30.74
C GLU A 206 20.91 46.76 29.32
N VAL A 207 22.01 46.05 29.11
CA VAL A 207 22.25 45.16 27.96
C VAL A 207 22.68 43.82 28.52
N GLN A 208 22.11 42.75 28.00
CA GLN A 208 22.49 41.40 28.39
C GLN A 208 23.25 40.72 27.26
N LEU A 209 24.33 40.03 27.62
CA LEU A 209 25.11 39.17 26.75
C LEU A 209 24.96 37.74 27.22
N ARG A 210 24.83 36.80 26.28
CA ARG A 210 24.66 35.38 26.58
C ARG A 210 25.62 34.52 25.78
N TRP A 211 26.36 33.68 26.48
CA TRP A 211 27.10 32.55 25.90
C TRP A 211 26.19 31.34 25.92
N ARG A 212 25.55 31.10 24.77
CA ARG A 212 24.51 30.08 24.60
C ARG A 212 25.15 28.75 24.17
N TYR A 213 25.07 27.75 25.03
CA TYR A 213 25.46 26.37 24.72
C TYR A 213 24.34 25.66 23.94
N TYR A 214 24.65 25.14 22.74
CA TYR A 214 23.65 24.57 21.83
C TYR A 214 24.23 23.50 20.90
N GLN A 215 23.37 22.68 20.29
CA GLN A 215 23.78 21.74 19.22
C GLN A 215 23.66 22.46 17.86
N TRP A 216 24.76 22.61 17.12
CA TRP A 216 24.79 23.42 15.89
C TRP A 216 24.49 22.64 14.61
N SER A 217 24.50 21.31 14.66
CA SER A 217 24.04 20.45 13.56
C SER A 217 23.51 19.13 14.10
N ALA A 218 22.49 18.58 13.45
CA ALA A 218 21.90 17.30 13.84
C ALA A 218 22.92 16.15 13.71
N ALA A 219 23.39 15.63 14.84
CA ALA A 219 24.15 14.39 14.94
C ALA A 219 23.37 13.40 15.81
N THR A 220 23.15 12.18 15.32
CA THR A 220 22.25 11.20 15.96
C THR A 220 22.95 10.35 17.02
N THR A 221 24.27 10.15 16.91
CA THR A 221 25.05 9.29 17.81
C THR A 221 26.35 9.97 18.20
N GLY A 222 26.86 9.69 19.41
CA GLY A 222 28.15 10.22 19.85
C GLY A 222 28.19 10.86 21.23
N ASN A 223 29.40 11.08 21.76
CA ASN A 223 29.63 11.73 23.05
C ASN A 223 29.48 13.26 22.94
N ARG A 224 28.97 13.90 23.99
CA ARG A 224 28.81 15.36 24.03
C ARG A 224 30.09 16.00 24.58
N PRO A 225 30.69 16.98 23.89
CA PRO A 225 31.92 17.61 24.37
C PRO A 225 31.62 18.54 25.55
N GLU A 226 32.57 18.62 26.48
CA GLU A 226 32.58 19.64 27.52
C GLU A 226 33.25 20.90 26.98
N LEU A 227 32.51 22.00 26.90
CA LEU A 227 32.96 23.26 26.31
C LEU A 227 33.06 24.34 27.38
N GLY A 228 34.12 25.13 27.38
CA GLY A 228 34.35 26.20 28.34
C GLY A 228 34.34 27.60 27.75
N VAL A 229 34.19 28.58 28.65
CA VAL A 229 34.25 30.02 28.39
C VAL A 229 35.12 30.66 29.45
N ASP A 230 36.06 31.49 29.03
CA ASP A 230 36.93 32.26 29.91
C ASP A 230 37.33 33.61 29.28
N ASP A 231 38.13 34.39 30.01
CA ASP A 231 38.72 35.66 29.57
C ASP A 231 37.70 36.64 29.01
N ILE A 232 36.51 36.71 29.63
CA ILE A 232 35.48 37.63 29.17
C ILE A 232 35.90 39.04 29.55
N THR A 233 36.09 39.90 28.55
CA THR A 233 36.27 41.33 28.72
C THR A 233 35.19 42.07 27.95
N ILE A 234 34.50 42.99 28.63
CA ILE A 234 33.58 43.93 27.99
C ILE A 234 34.09 45.34 28.24
N ALA A 235 34.64 45.93 27.18
CA ALA A 235 35.19 47.28 27.17
C ALA A 235 34.27 48.23 26.41
N SER A 236 34.44 49.52 26.63
CA SER A 236 33.69 50.55 25.88
C SER A 236 34.44 51.86 25.91
N ASP A 237 34.07 52.77 25.02
CA ASP A 237 34.54 54.16 25.01
C ASP A 237 33.50 55.08 25.67
N ILE A 238 33.95 56.24 26.16
CA ILE A 238 33.04 57.28 26.66
C ILE A 238 32.24 57.84 25.48
N SER A 239 30.92 57.85 25.57
CA SER A 239 30.05 58.51 24.60
C SER A 239 30.07 60.02 24.81
N THR A 240 30.68 60.77 23.91
CA THR A 240 30.63 62.24 23.90
C THR A 240 29.51 62.77 22.98
N GLY A 241 28.95 63.94 23.32
CA GLY A 241 27.92 64.64 22.54
C GLY A 241 26.47 64.44 23.01
N ILE A 242 25.58 65.34 22.59
CA ILE A 242 24.13 65.34 22.88
C ILE A 242 23.33 65.03 21.59
N PRO A 243 22.08 64.54 21.68
CA PRO A 243 21.23 64.41 20.51
C PRO A 243 20.85 65.81 19.98
N VAL A 244 20.89 65.98 18.66
CA VAL A 244 20.58 67.26 18.00
C VAL A 244 19.67 67.10 16.78
N GLN A 245 19.47 65.87 16.29
CA GLN A 245 18.62 65.59 15.12
C GLN A 245 17.90 64.26 15.24
N LEU A 246 16.85 64.08 14.43
CA LEU A 246 16.22 62.78 14.20
C LEU A 246 16.83 62.10 12.96
N GLY A 247 16.56 60.81 12.81
CA GLY A 247 16.83 60.00 11.62
C GLY A 247 15.78 58.91 11.46
N ILE A 248 15.51 58.47 10.22
CA ILE A 248 14.63 57.33 9.94
C ILE A 248 15.50 56.09 9.77
N ALA A 249 15.43 55.17 10.73
CA ALA A 249 16.29 53.98 10.77
C ALA A 249 15.76 52.84 9.89
N SER A 250 14.44 52.70 9.74
CA SER A 250 13.83 51.65 8.92
C SER A 250 12.37 51.94 8.54
N LEU A 251 11.91 51.32 7.45
CA LEU A 251 10.52 51.25 6.99
C LEU A 251 10.23 49.81 6.54
N ILE A 252 9.27 49.14 7.16
CA ILE A 252 9.02 47.71 6.97
C ILE A 252 7.52 47.45 6.76
N PRO A 253 7.10 46.85 5.63
CA PRO A 253 7.92 46.51 4.46
C PRO A 253 8.30 47.76 3.66
N ALA A 254 9.43 47.75 2.95
CA ALA A 254 9.92 48.90 2.16
C ALA A 254 8.92 49.40 1.09
N THR A 255 8.02 48.53 0.64
CA THR A 255 6.91 48.83 -0.28
C THR A 255 5.59 48.35 0.32
N PRO A 256 4.97 49.12 1.23
CA PRO A 256 3.73 48.71 1.87
C PRO A 256 2.57 48.71 0.88
N SER A 257 1.50 48.01 1.21
CA SER A 257 0.27 48.01 0.43
C SER A 257 -0.76 48.96 1.05
N VAL A 258 -1.65 49.50 0.21
CA VAL A 258 -2.70 50.42 0.65
C VAL A 258 -3.47 49.85 1.85
N LEU A 259 -3.65 50.67 2.89
CA LEU A 259 -4.37 50.34 4.11
C LEU A 259 -3.89 49.05 4.81
N THR A 260 -2.64 48.64 4.56
CA THR A 260 -1.97 47.57 5.29
C THR A 260 -1.00 48.18 6.30
N PRO A 261 -1.02 47.74 7.57
CA PRO A 261 -0.06 48.15 8.59
C PRO A 261 1.39 47.99 8.14
N PHE A 262 2.19 49.04 8.29
CA PHE A 262 3.64 49.01 8.20
C PHE A 262 4.27 49.70 9.42
N SER A 263 5.56 49.44 9.64
CA SER A 263 6.31 50.01 10.76
C SER A 263 7.41 50.95 10.27
N LEU A 264 7.67 51.99 11.05
CA LEU A 264 8.74 52.95 10.82
C LEU A 264 9.49 53.21 12.12
N THR A 265 10.82 53.12 12.10
CA THR A 265 11.65 53.42 13.29
C THR A 265 12.30 54.78 13.15
N VAL A 266 12.07 55.65 14.15
CA VAL A 266 12.71 56.96 14.29
C VAL A 266 13.80 56.86 15.36
N GLN A 267 14.94 57.50 15.10
CA GLN A 267 16.10 57.49 15.98
C GLN A 267 16.59 58.92 16.26
N ALA A 268 16.86 59.26 17.51
CA ALA A 268 17.57 60.46 17.91
C ALA A 268 19.08 60.26 17.69
N GLN A 269 19.72 61.26 17.07
CA GLN A 269 21.10 61.21 16.61
C GLN A 269 21.85 62.50 16.99
N ASN A 270 23.17 62.42 17.09
CA ASN A 270 24.03 63.61 17.14
C ASN A 270 24.22 64.20 15.73
N GLY A 271 24.98 65.30 15.62
CA GLY A 271 25.26 65.97 14.35
C GLY A 271 26.06 65.15 13.34
N ALA A 272 26.63 64.01 13.74
CA ALA A 272 27.30 63.05 12.87
C ALA A 272 26.39 61.89 12.42
N GLY A 273 25.10 61.92 12.77
CA GLY A 273 24.14 60.86 12.43
C GLY A 273 24.24 59.60 13.31
N LEU A 274 25.03 59.65 14.39
CA LEU A 274 25.17 58.51 15.32
C LEU A 274 24.09 58.55 16.39
N PRO A 275 23.55 57.40 16.83
CA PRO A 275 22.45 57.38 17.78
C PRO A 275 22.86 57.98 19.14
N LYS A 276 21.99 58.83 19.71
CA LYS A 276 22.18 59.39 21.05
C LYS A 276 20.86 59.41 21.80
N ASN A 277 20.95 59.15 23.10
CA ASN A 277 19.76 59.15 23.94
C ASN A 277 19.28 60.57 24.16
N VAL A 278 17.96 60.71 24.16
CA VAL A 278 17.32 61.93 24.59
C VAL A 278 17.52 62.13 26.10
N GLN A 279 17.85 63.35 26.48
CA GLN A 279 18.05 63.76 27.87
C GLN A 279 16.70 63.90 28.58
N THR A 280 15.71 64.39 27.85
CA THR A 280 14.31 64.48 28.27
C THR A 280 13.42 63.61 27.39
N ALA A 281 12.34 63.07 27.96
CA ALA A 281 11.40 62.27 27.19
C ALA A 281 10.86 63.11 26.02
N THR A 282 11.17 62.70 24.79
CA THR A 282 10.99 63.50 23.59
C THR A 282 9.84 62.95 22.76
N SER A 283 8.78 63.74 22.60
CA SER A 283 7.60 63.33 21.82
C SER A 283 7.85 63.58 20.34
N ILE A 284 7.50 62.59 19.51
CA ILE A 284 7.72 62.55 18.08
C ILE A 284 6.36 62.43 17.38
N GLN A 285 6.15 63.25 16.36
CA GLN A 285 4.99 63.22 15.47
C GLN A 285 5.43 62.88 14.03
N LEU A 286 4.71 61.97 13.40
CA LEU A 286 4.84 61.63 11.98
C LEU A 286 3.83 62.45 11.15
N THR A 287 4.30 62.98 10.03
CA THR A 287 3.51 63.76 9.07
C THR A 287 3.85 63.37 7.63
N LEU A 288 2.90 63.56 6.71
CA LEU A 288 3.12 63.31 5.28
C LEU A 288 3.79 64.54 4.64
N VAL A 289 4.85 64.32 3.88
CA VAL A 289 5.55 65.38 3.14
C VAL A 289 5.26 65.31 1.65
N ASN A 290 5.18 64.10 1.08
CA ASN A 290 4.87 63.90 -0.33
C ASN A 290 3.95 62.69 -0.53
N GLY A 291 2.97 62.84 -1.42
CA GLY A 291 1.93 61.85 -1.73
C GLY A 291 0.52 62.44 -1.60
N THR A 292 -0.45 61.81 -2.25
CA THR A 292 -1.86 62.27 -2.32
C THR A 292 -2.79 61.54 -1.34
N GLY A 293 -2.38 60.38 -0.83
CA GLY A 293 -3.08 59.65 0.24
C GLY A 293 -2.91 60.26 1.63
N ALA A 294 -3.56 59.63 2.62
CA ALA A 294 -3.55 60.02 4.02
C ALA A 294 -2.81 58.98 4.88
N LEU A 295 -2.00 59.48 5.83
CA LEU A 295 -1.44 58.66 6.90
C LEU A 295 -2.50 58.43 8.00
N SER A 296 -2.53 57.22 8.54
CA SER A 296 -3.39 56.85 9.68
C SER A 296 -2.72 55.82 10.58
N GLY A 297 -3.35 55.51 11.72
CA GLY A 297 -2.81 54.59 12.72
C GLY A 297 -1.97 55.31 13.79
N THR A 298 -0.84 54.71 14.19
CA THR A 298 0.03 55.31 15.23
C THR A 298 0.97 56.33 14.61
N LEU A 299 0.64 57.62 14.75
CA LEU A 299 1.43 58.71 14.18
C LEU A 299 2.18 59.54 15.23
N SER A 300 1.95 59.29 16.52
CA SER A 300 2.61 59.96 17.64
C SER A 300 3.22 58.95 18.61
N GLY A 301 4.36 59.27 19.20
CA GLY A 301 4.97 58.43 20.23
C GLY A 301 6.13 59.16 20.92
N THR A 302 6.64 58.62 22.02
CA THR A 302 7.68 59.27 22.82
C THR A 302 8.92 58.40 22.90
N ILE A 303 10.09 58.99 22.60
CA ILE A 303 11.38 58.40 22.96
C ILE A 303 11.60 58.70 24.45
N PRO A 304 11.63 57.70 25.35
CA PRO A 304 11.85 57.95 26.77
C PRO A 304 13.23 58.56 27.04
N ALA A 305 13.35 59.34 28.11
CA ALA A 305 14.65 59.83 28.58
C ALA A 305 15.61 58.65 28.81
N GLY A 306 16.86 58.76 28.34
CA GLY A 306 17.81 57.65 28.38
C GLY A 306 17.56 56.57 27.31
N GLN A 307 16.75 56.85 26.29
CA GLN A 307 16.63 56.04 25.07
C GLN A 307 16.86 56.90 23.82
N ASN A 308 17.14 56.28 22.69
CA ASN A 308 17.51 56.94 21.44
C ASN A 308 16.58 56.63 20.27
N SER A 309 15.53 55.84 20.44
CA SER A 309 14.68 55.47 19.31
C SER A 309 13.26 55.10 19.74
N ILE A 310 12.35 55.12 18.76
CA ILE A 310 10.99 54.62 18.87
C ILE A 310 10.58 53.97 17.55
N THR A 311 9.86 52.86 17.62
CA THR A 311 9.23 52.23 16.46
C THR A 311 7.73 52.51 16.48
N PHE A 312 7.26 53.18 15.43
CA PHE A 312 5.85 53.37 15.16
C PHE A 312 5.33 52.13 14.44
N ASN A 313 4.43 51.40 15.11
CA ASN A 313 3.75 50.24 14.53
C ASN A 313 2.35 50.63 14.08
N ASN A 314 1.81 49.90 13.11
CA ASN A 314 0.46 50.11 12.57
C ASN A 314 0.26 51.45 11.86
N ILE A 315 1.27 51.94 11.14
CA ILE A 315 1.08 53.06 10.20
C ILE A 315 0.36 52.51 8.98
N MET A 316 -0.60 53.26 8.44
CA MET A 316 -1.29 52.92 7.20
C MET A 316 -1.31 54.11 6.24
N TYR A 317 -1.36 53.83 4.94
CA TYR A 317 -1.47 54.83 3.88
C TYR A 317 -2.63 54.52 2.94
N SER A 318 -3.44 55.51 2.59
CA SER A 318 -4.76 55.26 1.97
C SER A 318 -4.79 55.12 0.45
N VAL A 319 -3.70 55.43 -0.27
CA VAL A 319 -3.67 55.47 -1.76
C VAL A 319 -2.46 54.70 -2.29
N ALA A 320 -2.65 54.01 -3.43
CA ALA A 320 -1.56 53.34 -4.13
C ALA A 320 -0.88 54.34 -5.06
N GLU A 321 0.38 54.70 -4.78
CA GLU A 321 1.13 55.67 -5.54
C GLU A 321 2.65 55.54 -5.31
N GLN A 322 3.42 56.16 -6.20
CA GLN A 322 4.87 56.23 -6.10
C GLN A 322 5.30 57.50 -5.35
N ASN A 323 6.55 57.52 -4.89
CA ASN A 323 7.20 58.69 -4.29
C ASN A 323 6.55 59.19 -2.99
N VAL A 324 5.95 58.32 -2.18
CA VAL A 324 5.46 58.70 -0.84
C VAL A 324 6.63 59.03 0.08
N ARG A 325 6.49 60.06 0.93
CA ARG A 325 7.54 60.49 1.87
C ARG A 325 6.97 60.98 3.21
N ILE A 326 7.52 60.50 4.31
CA ILE A 326 7.06 60.80 5.69
C ILE A 326 8.14 61.58 6.45
N GLN A 327 7.74 62.54 7.29
CA GLN A 327 8.62 63.28 8.20
C GLN A 327 8.32 62.97 9.67
N ALA A 328 9.38 62.74 10.44
CA ALA A 328 9.36 62.68 11.90
C ALA A 328 9.83 64.03 12.47
N THR A 329 9.05 64.60 13.38
CA THR A 329 9.33 65.89 14.03
C THR A 329 9.23 65.75 15.53
N ALA A 330 10.20 66.28 16.28
CA ALA A 330 10.10 66.38 17.73
C ALA A 330 9.13 67.52 18.10
N THR A 331 8.13 67.23 18.93
CA THR A 331 7.09 68.19 19.33
C THR A 331 7.24 68.64 20.79
N SER A 332 8.04 67.93 21.59
CA SER A 332 8.43 68.31 22.96
C SER A 332 9.66 67.53 23.40
N GLY A 333 10.35 67.98 24.45
CA GLY A 333 11.58 67.36 24.96
C GLY A 333 12.84 68.00 24.39
N ASP A 334 13.78 67.17 23.92
CA ASP A 334 15.05 67.64 23.36
C ASP A 334 14.85 68.38 22.02
N GLY A 335 15.67 69.40 21.78
CA GLY A 335 15.64 70.19 20.54
C GLY A 335 16.27 69.44 19.37
N LEU A 336 15.51 68.56 18.73
CA LEU A 336 15.98 67.74 17.61
C LEU A 336 15.46 68.24 16.27
N THR A 337 16.35 68.44 15.29
CA THR A 337 15.94 68.77 13.93
C THR A 337 15.15 67.60 13.28
N PRO A 338 14.09 67.87 12.49
CA PRO A 338 13.26 66.83 11.87
C PRO A 338 14.03 65.95 10.88
N ALA A 339 13.52 64.74 10.63
CA ALA A 339 14.03 63.83 9.61
C ALA A 339 12.94 63.35 8.67
N GLN A 340 13.31 63.10 7.41
CA GLN A 340 12.42 62.60 6.38
C GLN A 340 12.85 61.21 5.92
N SER A 341 11.89 60.36 5.58
CA SER A 341 12.17 59.06 4.96
C SER A 341 12.75 59.25 3.55
N SER A 342 13.36 58.19 3.02
CA SER A 342 13.51 58.05 1.56
C SER A 342 12.13 57.99 0.89
N PHE A 343 12.08 58.30 -0.40
CA PHE A 343 10.90 58.04 -1.21
C PHE A 343 10.60 56.54 -1.27
N PHE A 344 9.33 56.16 -1.11
CA PHE A 344 8.89 54.77 -1.24
C PHE A 344 7.60 54.67 -2.05
N THR A 345 7.24 53.45 -2.45
CA THR A 345 6.03 53.17 -3.24
C THR A 345 5.01 52.44 -2.38
N VAL A 346 3.75 52.85 -2.46
CA VAL A 346 2.61 52.14 -1.88
C VAL A 346 1.87 51.39 -2.97
N LEU A 347 1.77 50.08 -2.84
CA LEU A 347 1.18 49.18 -3.86
C LEU A 347 -0.32 48.98 -3.64
N PRO A 348 -1.11 48.71 -4.71
CA PRO A 348 -2.50 48.32 -4.54
C PRO A 348 -2.60 46.96 -3.84
N ARG A 349 -3.76 46.69 -3.21
CA ARG A 349 -4.04 45.41 -2.56
C ARG A 349 -4.41 44.34 -3.58
N ALA A 350 -4.29 43.08 -3.18
CA ALA A 350 -4.91 41.98 -3.91
C ALA A 350 -6.42 42.20 -4.09
N SER A 351 -6.95 41.77 -5.25
CA SER A 351 -8.37 41.84 -5.61
C SER A 351 -8.94 40.51 -6.12
N ALA A 352 -8.07 39.55 -6.48
CA ALA A 352 -8.45 38.21 -6.94
C ALA A 352 -7.55 37.12 -6.32
N PHE A 353 -8.03 35.88 -6.34
CA PHE A 353 -7.21 34.70 -6.06
C PHE A 353 -6.92 33.93 -7.35
N SER A 354 -5.68 33.47 -7.49
CA SER A 354 -5.35 32.35 -8.38
C SER A 354 -5.30 31.07 -7.55
N VAL A 355 -6.06 30.05 -7.95
CA VAL A 355 -6.19 28.79 -7.21
C VAL A 355 -5.82 27.63 -8.13
N GLN A 356 -4.88 26.80 -7.68
CA GLN A 356 -4.40 25.62 -8.41
C GLN A 356 -4.43 24.38 -7.53
N GLY A 357 -4.56 23.20 -8.13
CA GLY A 357 -4.49 21.92 -7.41
C GLY A 357 -5.80 21.44 -6.79
N ILE A 358 -6.96 22.02 -7.15
CA ILE A 358 -8.26 21.51 -6.72
C ILE A 358 -8.53 20.15 -7.36
N PRO A 359 -8.78 19.07 -6.59
CA PRO A 359 -9.08 17.76 -7.14
C PRO A 359 -10.50 17.74 -7.74
N THR A 360 -10.69 17.00 -8.83
CA THR A 360 -12.03 16.72 -9.38
C THR A 360 -12.71 15.55 -8.67
N ASN A 361 -11.92 14.56 -8.23
CA ASN A 361 -12.37 13.40 -7.49
C ASN A 361 -11.45 13.14 -6.28
N LEU A 362 -12.02 12.70 -5.16
CA LEU A 362 -11.27 12.31 -3.97
C LEU A 362 -11.95 11.13 -3.27
N PHE A 363 -11.20 10.41 -2.44
CA PHE A 363 -11.77 9.48 -1.49
C PHE A 363 -11.99 10.16 -0.13
N VAL A 364 -13.03 9.73 0.55
CA VAL A 364 -13.31 10.14 1.91
C VAL A 364 -12.10 9.91 2.83
N ASN A 365 -11.84 10.84 3.75
CA ASN A 365 -10.72 10.84 4.68
C ASN A 365 -9.33 10.75 4.03
N THR A 366 -9.22 11.09 2.75
CA THR A 366 -7.93 11.21 2.06
C THR A 366 -7.58 12.67 1.91
N THR A 367 -6.32 13.00 2.19
CA THR A 367 -5.79 14.34 1.97
C THR A 367 -5.76 14.67 0.48
N SER A 368 -6.29 15.84 0.13
CA SER A 368 -6.21 16.45 -1.20
C SER A 368 -4.76 16.64 -1.64
N PRO A 369 -4.48 16.64 -2.96
CA PRO A 369 -3.29 17.30 -3.49
C PRO A 369 -3.15 18.72 -2.93
N VAL A 370 -1.92 19.25 -2.90
CA VAL A 370 -1.66 20.60 -2.41
C VAL A 370 -2.46 21.61 -3.23
N ILE A 371 -3.34 22.36 -2.57
CA ILE A 371 -4.06 23.48 -3.17
C ILE A 371 -3.22 24.73 -2.91
N THR A 372 -2.74 25.35 -3.99
CA THR A 372 -1.95 26.59 -3.94
C THR A 372 -2.86 27.77 -4.23
N VAL A 373 -2.88 28.75 -3.32
CA VAL A 373 -3.64 29.99 -3.47
C VAL A 373 -2.70 31.19 -3.46
N SER A 374 -2.73 32.00 -4.51
CA SER A 374 -1.97 33.26 -4.59
C SER A 374 -2.92 34.45 -4.59
N ALA A 375 -2.67 35.43 -3.72
CA ALA A 375 -3.40 36.69 -3.70
C ALA A 375 -2.85 37.64 -4.77
N LEU A 376 -3.67 37.97 -5.77
CA LEU A 376 -3.25 38.72 -6.95
C LEU A 376 -3.80 40.15 -6.95
N ARG A 377 -2.94 41.10 -7.30
CA ARG A 377 -3.31 42.48 -7.62
C ARG A 377 -3.98 42.56 -9.00
N SER A 378 -4.49 43.75 -9.34
CA SER A 378 -5.15 44.00 -10.64
C SER A 378 -4.23 43.80 -11.85
N ASP A 379 -2.91 43.90 -11.66
CA ASP A 379 -1.88 43.65 -12.68
C ASP A 379 -1.40 42.19 -12.72
N LEU A 380 -2.07 41.29 -11.98
CA LEU A 380 -1.73 39.88 -11.82
C LEU A 380 -0.43 39.60 -11.04
N SER A 381 0.22 40.62 -10.47
CA SER A 381 1.34 40.41 -9.54
C SER A 381 0.87 39.88 -8.19
N VAL A 382 1.70 39.08 -7.51
CA VAL A 382 1.37 38.56 -6.17
C VAL A 382 1.52 39.65 -5.12
N ASP A 383 0.50 39.80 -4.27
CA ASP A 383 0.53 40.69 -3.13
C ASP A 383 1.34 40.11 -1.97
N ALA A 384 2.66 40.32 -2.00
CA ALA A 384 3.57 39.81 -0.98
C ALA A 384 3.22 40.23 0.46
N ASN A 385 2.50 41.34 0.61
CA ASN A 385 2.09 41.91 1.89
C ASN A 385 0.60 41.66 2.18
N TYR A 386 0.01 40.63 1.56
CA TYR A 386 -1.40 40.32 1.72
C TYR A 386 -1.79 40.19 3.20
N PRO A 387 -2.82 40.93 3.66
CA PRO A 387 -3.15 40.99 5.07
C PRO A 387 -4.12 39.88 5.49
N GLY A 388 -3.71 39.14 6.52
CA GLY A 388 -4.55 38.16 7.20
C GLY A 388 -4.63 36.80 6.50
N PRO A 389 -5.40 35.86 7.08
CA PRO A 389 -5.47 34.50 6.56
C PRO A 389 -6.30 34.41 5.28
N ILE A 390 -5.92 33.46 4.42
CA ILE A 390 -6.74 32.93 3.33
C ILE A 390 -7.46 31.70 3.88
N THR A 391 -8.75 31.55 3.58
CA THR A 391 -9.58 30.46 4.12
C THR A 391 -10.27 29.66 3.03
N ILE A 392 -10.34 28.34 3.20
CA ILE A 392 -11.17 27.43 2.40
C ILE A 392 -12.43 27.11 3.21
N THR A 393 -13.59 27.29 2.62
CA THR A 393 -14.89 27.02 3.25
C THR A 393 -15.74 26.13 2.35
N LYS A 394 -16.66 25.37 2.95
CA LYS A 394 -17.63 24.56 2.22
C LYS A 394 -18.78 25.45 1.75
N VAL A 395 -19.04 25.47 0.44
CA VAL A 395 -20.24 26.09 -0.15
C VAL A 395 -21.41 25.10 -0.12
N SER A 396 -21.17 23.86 -0.57
CA SER A 396 -22.17 22.77 -0.55
C SER A 396 -21.51 21.41 -0.32
N GLY A 397 -22.30 20.43 0.14
CA GLY A 397 -21.87 19.03 0.32
C GLY A 397 -22.35 18.42 1.65
N PRO A 398 -22.50 17.09 1.73
CA PRO A 398 -23.18 16.39 2.83
C PRO A 398 -22.42 16.36 4.17
N GLY A 399 -21.08 16.39 4.16
CA GLY A 399 -20.22 16.31 5.35
C GLY A 399 -19.35 17.54 5.63
N THR A 400 -18.27 17.41 6.39
CA THR A 400 -17.34 18.49 6.72
C THR A 400 -16.03 18.43 5.91
N ILE A 401 -15.36 19.58 5.84
CA ILE A 401 -13.98 19.67 5.37
C ILE A 401 -13.08 19.61 6.60
N THR A 402 -12.16 18.65 6.63
CA THR A 402 -11.18 18.46 7.69
C THR A 402 -9.79 18.94 7.25
N GLY A 403 -8.86 19.05 8.20
CA GLY A 403 -7.52 19.58 7.97
C GLY A 403 -7.41 21.10 8.21
N THR A 404 -6.34 21.70 7.69
CA THR A 404 -6.04 23.12 7.84
C THR A 404 -6.81 23.91 6.80
N THR A 405 -7.88 24.60 7.20
CA THR A 405 -8.74 25.40 6.31
C THR A 405 -8.43 26.90 6.34
N SER A 406 -7.47 27.33 7.16
CA SER A 406 -7.05 28.73 7.29
C SER A 406 -5.52 28.81 7.34
N VAL A 407 -4.93 29.56 6.41
CA VAL A 407 -3.47 29.70 6.28
C VAL A 407 -3.13 31.17 6.16
N VAL A 408 -2.17 31.64 6.97
CA VAL A 408 -1.55 32.96 6.77
C VAL A 408 -0.56 32.82 5.62
N PRO A 409 -0.73 33.54 4.50
CA PRO A 409 0.14 33.39 3.35
C PRO A 409 1.54 33.92 3.63
N THR A 410 2.55 33.24 3.07
CA THR A 410 3.93 33.72 3.05
C THR A 410 4.18 34.34 1.68
N ASN A 411 4.62 35.61 1.62
CA ASN A 411 4.79 36.35 0.37
C ASN A 411 3.55 36.29 -0.53
N GLY A 412 2.35 36.40 0.06
CA GLY A 412 1.08 36.39 -0.69
C GLY A 412 0.61 35.02 -1.19
N VAL A 413 1.29 33.93 -0.81
CA VAL A 413 0.94 32.55 -1.21
C VAL A 413 0.58 31.70 0.00
N ALA A 414 -0.59 31.06 -0.04
CA ALA A 414 -1.05 30.08 0.94
C ALA A 414 -1.04 28.67 0.33
N LEU A 415 -0.52 27.70 1.08
CA LEU A 415 -0.47 26.28 0.68
C LEU A 415 -1.36 25.45 1.60
N PHE A 416 -2.34 24.77 1.03
CA PHE A 416 -3.25 23.89 1.74
C PHE A 416 -2.94 22.43 1.38
N ASN A 417 -2.26 21.72 2.27
CA ASN A 417 -1.76 20.36 2.03
C ASN A 417 -2.37 19.31 2.97
N THR A 418 -3.41 19.66 3.73
CA THR A 418 -4.08 18.77 4.71
C THR A 418 -5.59 18.68 4.52
N ILE A 419 -6.15 19.36 3.51
CA ILE A 419 -7.59 19.38 3.23
C ILE A 419 -8.09 17.96 2.95
N ALA A 420 -9.13 17.53 3.64
CA ALA A 420 -9.82 16.26 3.40
C ALA A 420 -11.33 16.41 3.61
N PHE A 421 -12.10 15.40 3.22
CA PHE A 421 -13.56 15.38 3.32
C PHE A 421 -14.00 14.13 4.06
N ASP A 422 -14.88 14.25 5.04
CA ASP A 422 -15.24 13.16 5.97
C ASP A 422 -16.40 12.27 5.49
N THR A 423 -17.12 12.69 4.46
CA THR A 423 -18.34 12.03 3.97
C THR A 423 -18.33 11.95 2.44
N PRO A 424 -18.76 10.83 1.83
CA PRO A 424 -18.97 10.76 0.39
C PRO A 424 -20.06 11.73 -0.10
N GLY A 425 -19.84 12.38 -1.25
CA GLY A 425 -20.78 13.25 -1.92
C GLY A 425 -20.10 14.28 -2.82
N ASN A 426 -20.89 15.13 -3.46
CA ASN A 426 -20.41 16.23 -4.29
C ASN A 426 -20.24 17.50 -3.45
N TYR A 427 -19.05 18.10 -3.51
CA TYR A 427 -18.68 19.31 -2.77
C TYR A 427 -18.38 20.47 -3.71
N VAL A 428 -18.69 21.68 -3.25
CA VAL A 428 -18.18 22.93 -3.81
C VAL A 428 -17.51 23.69 -2.68
N ILE A 429 -16.31 24.19 -2.91
CA ILE A 429 -15.55 24.98 -1.93
C ILE A 429 -15.38 26.42 -2.38
N ALA A 430 -15.24 27.33 -1.42
CA ALA A 430 -14.93 28.72 -1.65
C ALA A 430 -13.62 29.10 -0.98
N VAL A 431 -12.78 29.85 -1.70
CA VAL A 431 -11.57 30.48 -1.16
C VAL A 431 -11.88 31.94 -0.87
N ASN A 432 -11.73 32.33 0.39
CA ASN A 432 -12.09 33.66 0.89
C ASN A 432 -10.89 34.35 1.54
N GLY A 433 -10.92 35.67 1.51
CA GLY A 433 -10.02 36.51 2.28
C GLY A 433 -10.34 38.01 2.14
N SER A 434 -9.62 38.82 2.90
CA SER A 434 -9.87 40.26 3.03
C SER A 434 -9.69 41.03 1.72
N ASN A 435 -10.73 41.74 1.28
CA ASN A 435 -10.73 42.63 0.11
C ASN A 435 -10.40 41.94 -1.22
N VAL A 436 -10.66 40.63 -1.30
CA VAL A 436 -10.50 39.83 -2.51
C VAL A 436 -11.84 39.21 -2.88
N THR A 437 -12.14 39.14 -4.18
CA THR A 437 -13.34 38.44 -4.66
C THR A 437 -13.24 36.95 -4.35
N THR A 438 -14.26 36.38 -3.72
CA THR A 438 -14.33 34.94 -3.42
C THR A 438 -14.18 34.11 -4.68
N TYR A 439 -13.26 33.15 -4.66
CA TYR A 439 -13.16 32.12 -5.70
C TYR A 439 -14.05 30.93 -5.32
N THR A 440 -14.83 30.40 -6.26
CA THR A 440 -15.66 29.20 -6.07
C THR A 440 -15.18 28.09 -6.99
N SER A 441 -15.01 26.88 -6.45
CA SER A 441 -14.52 25.73 -7.23
C SER A 441 -15.59 25.15 -8.16
N SER A 442 -15.13 24.33 -9.12
CA SER A 442 -15.99 23.31 -9.72
C SER A 442 -16.40 22.23 -8.69
N ILE A 443 -17.29 21.32 -9.09
CA ILE A 443 -17.68 20.18 -8.26
C ILE A 443 -16.47 19.28 -7.98
N ILE A 444 -16.29 18.91 -6.71
CA ILE A 444 -15.36 17.90 -6.21
C ILE A 444 -16.19 16.68 -5.82
N SER A 445 -16.01 15.56 -6.52
CA SER A 445 -16.70 14.30 -6.20
C SER A 445 -15.92 13.50 -5.16
N VAL A 446 -16.46 13.35 -3.96
CA VAL A 446 -15.87 12.56 -2.89
C VAL A 446 -16.58 11.21 -2.81
N VAL A 447 -15.87 10.10 -2.91
CA VAL A 447 -16.46 8.75 -2.82
C VAL A 447 -15.95 7.98 -1.60
N ALA A 448 -16.67 6.93 -1.20
CA ALA A 448 -16.23 6.04 -0.13
C ALA A 448 -14.93 5.31 -0.50
N GLN A 449 -14.09 4.97 0.49
CA GLN A 449 -12.87 4.18 0.25
C GLN A 449 -13.22 2.83 -0.42
N PRO A 450 -12.34 2.28 -1.29
CA PRO A 450 -12.54 0.96 -1.86
C PRO A 450 -12.80 -0.08 -0.76
N THR A 451 -13.76 -0.96 -0.99
CA THR A 451 -14.06 -2.09 -0.08
C THR A 451 -13.87 -3.41 -0.81
N LEU A 452 -13.65 -4.48 -0.04
CA LEU A 452 -13.45 -5.84 -0.55
C LEU A 452 -14.64 -6.71 -0.17
N VAL A 453 -15.25 -7.37 -1.16
CA VAL A 453 -16.30 -8.37 -0.97
C VAL A 453 -15.77 -9.72 -1.44
N GLU A 454 -15.77 -10.71 -0.55
CA GLU A 454 -15.37 -12.09 -0.88
C GLU A 454 -16.48 -12.79 -1.67
N THR A 455 -16.17 -13.27 -2.87
CA THR A 455 -17.11 -14.05 -3.69
C THR A 455 -16.80 -15.55 -3.59
N LEU A 456 -15.52 -15.92 -3.72
CA LEU A 456 -15.02 -17.28 -3.47
C LEU A 456 -13.67 -17.16 -2.78
N PHE A 457 -13.56 -17.74 -1.58
CA PHE A 457 -12.33 -17.67 -0.80
C PHE A 457 -11.81 -19.08 -0.50
N PRO A 458 -10.59 -19.45 -0.89
CA PRO A 458 -10.09 -20.81 -0.72
C PRO A 458 -9.90 -21.15 0.75
N GLN A 459 -10.29 -22.37 1.13
CA GLN A 459 -10.21 -22.86 2.51
C GLN A 459 -8.77 -23.20 2.92
N TYR A 460 -7.95 -23.73 2.01
CA TYR A 460 -6.59 -24.19 2.31
C TYR A 460 -5.54 -23.60 1.37
N MET A 461 -4.35 -23.38 1.94
CA MET A 461 -3.13 -23.00 1.23
C MET A 461 -1.90 -23.64 1.89
N VAL A 462 -0.77 -23.59 1.20
CA VAL A 462 0.51 -24.08 1.73
C VAL A 462 1.10 -23.11 2.75
N SER A 463 1.67 -23.64 3.84
CA SER A 463 2.37 -22.90 4.88
C SER A 463 3.83 -22.54 4.52
N ALA A 464 4.51 -21.78 5.39
CA ALA A 464 5.80 -21.16 5.13
C ALA A 464 6.91 -22.16 4.77
N ASN A 465 7.52 -21.98 3.58
CA ASN A 465 8.74 -22.67 3.20
C ASN A 465 9.52 -21.91 2.10
N ALA A 466 10.83 -22.13 2.04
CA ALA A 466 11.71 -21.52 1.06
C ALA A 466 11.63 -22.16 -0.34
N THR A 467 11.16 -23.41 -0.50
CA THR A 467 11.27 -24.19 -1.75
C THR A 467 9.99 -24.90 -2.19
N THR A 468 8.86 -24.72 -1.49
CA THR A 468 7.63 -25.50 -1.76
C THR A 468 6.40 -24.62 -2.00
N ARG A 469 6.58 -23.52 -2.72
CA ARG A 469 5.52 -22.54 -2.99
C ARG A 469 4.54 -23.05 -4.03
N ILE A 470 3.29 -22.60 -3.92
CA ILE A 470 2.24 -22.78 -4.94
C ILE A 470 1.24 -21.62 -4.81
N PRO A 471 0.78 -21.00 -5.92
CA PRO A 471 -0.19 -19.91 -5.84
C PRO A 471 -1.56 -20.42 -5.43
N THR A 472 -2.26 -19.63 -4.62
CA THR A 472 -3.65 -19.82 -4.25
C THR A 472 -4.46 -18.61 -4.73
N TYR A 473 -5.70 -18.80 -5.20
CA TYR A 473 -6.50 -17.78 -5.88
C TYR A 473 -7.84 -17.58 -5.16
N ALA A 474 -8.26 -16.32 -5.02
CA ALA A 474 -9.55 -15.95 -4.43
C ALA A 474 -10.29 -15.02 -5.39
N LEU A 475 -11.60 -15.22 -5.56
CA LEU A 475 -12.45 -14.33 -6.35
C LEU A 475 -13.06 -13.30 -5.41
N VAL A 476 -12.85 -12.02 -5.72
CA VAL A 476 -13.37 -10.91 -4.94
C VAL A 476 -14.05 -9.89 -5.84
N ARG A 477 -14.90 -9.05 -5.24
CA ARG A 477 -15.38 -7.81 -5.85
C ARG A 477 -14.86 -6.63 -5.05
N PHE A 478 -14.18 -5.70 -5.71
CA PHE A 478 -13.92 -4.39 -5.15
C PHE A 478 -15.12 -3.48 -5.42
N ASP A 479 -15.61 -2.80 -4.39
CA ASP A 479 -16.66 -1.77 -4.51
C ASP A 479 -16.10 -0.39 -4.20
N ASN A 480 -16.89 0.66 -4.44
CA ASN A 480 -16.53 2.07 -4.27
C ASN A 480 -15.32 2.49 -5.11
N LEU A 481 -15.23 1.99 -6.34
CA LEU A 481 -14.22 2.41 -7.31
C LEU A 481 -14.69 3.67 -8.06
N GLN A 482 -13.72 4.44 -8.54
CA GLN A 482 -13.93 5.58 -9.41
C GLN A 482 -14.09 5.08 -10.85
N PRO A 483 -15.06 5.58 -11.63
CA PRO A 483 -15.16 5.29 -13.06
C PRO A 483 -13.93 5.75 -13.85
N ASN A 484 -13.64 5.13 -14.99
CA ASN A 484 -12.54 5.50 -15.91
C ASN A 484 -11.17 5.65 -15.22
N THR A 485 -10.89 4.84 -14.20
CA THR A 485 -9.71 4.99 -13.34
C THR A 485 -8.87 3.72 -13.38
N ALA A 486 -7.55 3.89 -13.57
CA ALA A 486 -6.59 2.80 -13.46
C ALA A 486 -6.24 2.53 -11.99
N TYR A 487 -6.29 1.26 -11.60
CA TYR A 487 -5.98 0.78 -10.26
C TYR A 487 -4.83 -0.21 -10.29
N ARG A 488 -3.88 -0.06 -9.37
CA ARG A 488 -2.81 -1.01 -9.10
C ARG A 488 -2.99 -1.63 -7.74
N TYR A 489 -2.74 -2.92 -7.61
CA TYR A 489 -2.87 -3.62 -6.35
C TYR A 489 -1.85 -4.73 -6.16
N ALA A 490 -1.61 -5.07 -4.90
CA ALA A 490 -0.84 -6.23 -4.49
C ALA A 490 -1.51 -6.87 -3.27
N VAL A 491 -1.26 -8.17 -3.07
CA VAL A 491 -1.90 -8.95 -2.00
C VAL A 491 -0.83 -9.53 -1.08
N GLY A 492 -1.10 -9.46 0.21
CA GLY A 492 -0.39 -10.23 1.21
C GLY A 492 -1.34 -10.87 2.19
N ALA A 493 -0.80 -11.40 3.28
CA ALA A 493 -1.60 -11.91 4.37
C ALA A 493 -0.91 -11.79 5.73
N ASP A 494 -1.72 -11.86 6.77
CA ASP A 494 -1.31 -12.02 8.15
C ASP A 494 -2.18 -13.08 8.83
N SER A 495 -1.62 -13.73 9.84
CA SER A 495 -2.32 -14.54 10.82
C SER A 495 -3.30 -13.75 11.71
N VAL A 496 -3.19 -12.41 11.72
CA VAL A 496 -4.06 -11.48 12.46
C VAL A 496 -4.91 -10.68 11.48
N PRO A 497 -6.24 -10.59 11.67
CA PRO A 497 -7.10 -9.79 10.80
C PRO A 497 -6.89 -8.29 11.03
N GLY A 498 -7.12 -7.47 10.00
CA GLY A 498 -7.22 -6.00 10.13
C GLY A 498 -5.90 -5.27 10.42
N ILE A 499 -4.76 -5.82 10.00
CA ILE A 499 -3.47 -5.15 10.17
C ILE A 499 -3.33 -3.88 9.31
N THR A 500 -2.48 -2.95 9.75
CA THR A 500 -2.24 -1.68 9.03
C THR A 500 -1.25 -1.80 7.86
N GLY A 501 -0.47 -2.88 7.78
CA GLY A 501 0.47 -3.17 6.67
C GLY A 501 -0.10 -4.17 5.66
N ILE A 502 0.61 -4.42 4.55
CA ILE A 502 0.19 -5.41 3.52
C ILE A 502 0.44 -6.87 3.95
N GLY A 503 1.14 -7.10 5.06
CA GLY A 503 1.49 -8.44 5.51
C GLY A 503 2.60 -9.10 4.69
N ALA A 504 2.67 -10.44 4.69
CA ALA A 504 3.69 -11.22 3.98
C ALA A 504 3.10 -11.93 2.75
N GLY A 505 3.96 -12.58 1.95
CA GLY A 505 3.56 -13.32 0.75
C GLY A 505 3.91 -12.57 -0.53
N ASN A 506 3.82 -13.26 -1.65
CA ASN A 506 4.06 -12.72 -2.98
C ASN A 506 2.81 -12.88 -3.86
N ASN A 507 2.82 -12.27 -5.05
CA ASN A 507 1.74 -12.41 -6.03
C ASN A 507 2.32 -12.83 -7.38
N ILE A 508 1.54 -13.60 -8.12
CA ILE A 508 1.58 -13.60 -9.57
C ILE A 508 0.75 -12.39 -10.01
N HIS A 509 1.41 -11.32 -10.42
CA HIS A 509 0.76 -10.07 -10.79
C HIS A 509 -0.06 -10.25 -12.07
N TYR A 510 -1.34 -9.90 -12.01
CA TYR A 510 -2.25 -9.96 -13.15
C TYR A 510 -2.51 -8.56 -13.69
N ASN A 511 -2.20 -8.32 -14.95
CA ASN A 511 -2.64 -7.15 -15.67
C ASN A 511 -3.94 -7.49 -16.41
N ALA A 512 -5.08 -7.10 -15.84
CA ALA A 512 -6.40 -7.34 -16.42
C ALA A 512 -6.64 -6.53 -17.71
N ASN A 513 -5.91 -5.44 -17.92
CA ASN A 513 -6.03 -4.62 -19.12
C ASN A 513 -5.36 -5.28 -20.33
N GLN A 514 -4.24 -5.98 -20.09
CA GLN A 514 -3.47 -6.67 -21.12
C GLN A 514 -3.72 -8.18 -21.16
N ASN A 515 -4.43 -8.71 -20.17
CA ASN A 515 -4.59 -10.13 -19.92
C ASN A 515 -3.25 -10.89 -19.84
N THR A 516 -2.28 -10.32 -19.13
CA THR A 516 -0.93 -10.87 -18.94
C THR A 516 -0.64 -11.15 -17.46
N LEU A 517 0.25 -12.10 -17.21
CA LEU A 517 0.70 -12.46 -15.87
C LEU A 517 2.22 -12.30 -15.77
N SER A 518 2.70 -11.86 -14.60
CA SER A 518 4.12 -11.78 -14.28
C SER A 518 4.36 -12.17 -12.83
N TYR A 519 5.57 -12.62 -12.51
CA TYR A 519 5.93 -12.97 -11.14
C TYR A 519 7.24 -12.30 -10.75
N ASN A 520 7.19 -11.44 -9.73
CA ASN A 520 8.38 -10.89 -9.10
C ASN A 520 8.39 -11.26 -7.61
N ALA A 521 9.37 -12.09 -7.22
CA ALA A 521 9.46 -12.55 -5.85
C ALA A 521 10.02 -11.51 -4.87
N ALA A 522 10.60 -10.41 -5.37
CA ALA A 522 11.41 -9.48 -4.59
C ALA A 522 10.65 -8.25 -4.08
N SER A 523 9.51 -7.89 -4.68
CA SER A 523 8.80 -6.66 -4.32
C SER A 523 7.32 -6.71 -4.64
N ARG A 524 6.53 -5.97 -3.85
CA ARG A 524 5.11 -5.68 -4.05
C ARG A 524 4.87 -4.16 -4.07
N ASP A 525 5.84 -3.42 -4.57
CA ASP A 525 5.79 -1.96 -4.66
C ASP A 525 4.87 -1.53 -5.80
N LEU A 526 3.76 -0.89 -5.45
CA LEU A 526 2.75 -0.41 -6.40
C LEU A 526 3.25 0.73 -7.33
N MET A 527 4.46 1.26 -7.06
CA MET A 527 5.10 2.29 -7.90
C MET A 527 6.12 1.72 -8.88
N ALA A 528 6.63 0.52 -8.64
CA ALA A 528 7.65 -0.10 -9.46
C ALA A 528 7.00 -0.95 -10.57
N PRO A 529 7.26 -0.69 -11.86
CA PRO A 529 6.74 -1.50 -12.96
C PRO A 529 7.02 -3.00 -12.76
N GLY A 530 6.00 -3.83 -12.96
CA GLY A 530 6.11 -5.29 -12.81
C GLY A 530 5.91 -5.84 -11.40
N ASN A 531 5.68 -5.00 -10.39
CA ASN A 531 5.51 -5.41 -8.97
C ASN A 531 4.06 -5.25 -8.45
N TYR A 532 3.09 -5.11 -9.36
CA TYR A 532 1.69 -4.94 -9.04
C TYR A 532 0.78 -5.57 -10.10
N SER A 533 -0.40 -5.99 -9.66
CA SER A 533 -1.52 -6.29 -10.54
C SER A 533 -2.23 -4.99 -10.93
N GLU A 534 -2.91 -4.94 -12.08
CA GLU A 534 -3.54 -3.71 -12.58
C GLU A 534 -4.86 -3.99 -13.30
N PHE A 535 -5.82 -3.07 -13.18
CA PHE A 535 -7.08 -3.06 -13.94
C PHE A 535 -7.59 -1.62 -14.13
N VAL A 536 -8.51 -1.41 -15.07
CA VAL A 536 -9.20 -0.13 -15.32
C VAL A 536 -10.71 -0.32 -15.20
N THR A 537 -11.37 0.63 -14.53
CA THR A 537 -12.83 0.72 -14.53
C THR A 537 -13.34 1.42 -15.77
N GLY A 538 -14.46 0.96 -16.33
CA GLY A 538 -15.14 1.60 -17.45
C GLY A 538 -15.97 2.83 -17.05
N ALA A 539 -16.66 3.42 -18.03
CA ALA A 539 -17.59 4.51 -17.78
C ALA A 539 -18.75 4.03 -16.91
N GLY A 540 -19.01 4.74 -15.80
CA GLY A 540 -20.03 4.39 -14.81
C GLY A 540 -19.72 3.15 -13.95
N GLU A 541 -18.59 2.47 -14.16
CA GLU A 541 -18.23 1.27 -13.38
C GLU A 541 -17.64 1.67 -12.02
N THR A 542 -18.37 1.35 -10.94
CA THR A 542 -17.97 1.64 -9.55
C THR A 542 -17.59 0.37 -8.75
N SER A 543 -17.58 -0.79 -9.41
CA SER A 543 -17.19 -2.06 -8.81
C SER A 543 -16.47 -2.95 -9.83
N LYS A 544 -15.54 -3.80 -9.39
CA LYS A 544 -14.82 -4.75 -10.26
C LYS A 544 -14.68 -6.12 -9.62
N VAL A 545 -15.05 -7.18 -10.34
CA VAL A 545 -14.78 -8.57 -9.94
C VAL A 545 -13.42 -8.98 -10.50
N LEU A 546 -12.55 -9.53 -9.65
CA LEU A 546 -11.18 -9.93 -10.00
C LEU A 546 -10.74 -11.16 -9.22
N TRP A 547 -9.89 -11.97 -9.83
CA TRP A 547 -9.12 -12.97 -9.10
C TRP A 547 -7.90 -12.33 -8.44
N LEU A 548 -7.84 -12.43 -7.13
CA LEU A 548 -6.64 -12.22 -6.34
C LEU A 548 -5.85 -13.51 -6.27
N ASN A 549 -4.56 -13.41 -6.02
CA ASN A 549 -3.77 -14.57 -5.67
C ASN A 549 -2.72 -14.25 -4.62
N LEU A 550 -2.29 -15.30 -3.92
CA LEU A 550 -1.30 -15.24 -2.88
C LEU A 550 -0.37 -16.45 -2.99
N VAL A 551 0.92 -16.16 -2.97
CA VAL A 551 1.99 -17.15 -2.90
C VAL A 551 2.61 -17.07 -1.51
N ALA A 552 2.49 -18.13 -0.72
CA ALA A 552 3.14 -18.20 0.58
C ALA A 552 4.66 -18.09 0.44
N THR A 553 5.29 -17.41 1.39
CA THR A 553 6.76 -17.25 1.47
C THR A 553 7.29 -17.95 2.72
N SER A 554 8.60 -17.99 2.93
CA SER A 554 9.23 -18.50 4.16
C SER A 554 8.99 -17.62 5.40
N ASN A 555 8.15 -16.58 5.31
CA ASN A 555 7.83 -15.71 6.42
C ASN A 555 7.05 -16.45 7.52
N VAL A 556 7.42 -16.22 8.77
CA VAL A 556 6.80 -16.84 9.97
C VAL A 556 5.29 -16.61 10.08
N ARG A 557 4.72 -15.60 9.42
CA ARG A 557 3.27 -15.38 9.36
C ARG A 557 2.52 -16.55 8.73
N PHE A 558 3.14 -17.26 7.79
CA PHE A 558 2.58 -18.47 7.16
C PHE A 558 2.90 -19.75 7.96
N THR A 559 3.28 -19.68 9.23
CA THR A 559 3.51 -20.90 10.04
C THR A 559 2.30 -21.83 9.95
N GLU A 560 2.57 -23.13 9.85
CA GLU A 560 1.56 -24.16 9.77
C GLU A 560 0.49 -24.03 10.87
N GLY A 561 -0.77 -24.25 10.49
CA GLY A 561 -1.93 -24.18 11.36
C GLY A 561 -2.50 -22.78 11.54
N LYS A 562 -1.90 -21.72 10.96
CA LYS A 562 -2.44 -20.35 11.04
C LYS A 562 -3.59 -20.12 10.05
N ASN A 563 -4.51 -19.25 10.45
CA ASN A 563 -5.57 -18.73 9.60
C ASN A 563 -5.05 -17.46 8.93
N MET A 564 -4.96 -17.43 7.62
CA MET A 564 -4.39 -16.31 6.87
C MET A 564 -5.50 -15.40 6.36
N TYR A 565 -5.53 -14.17 6.86
CA TYR A 565 -6.39 -13.09 6.37
C TYR A 565 -5.64 -12.33 5.29
N TRP A 566 -6.22 -12.25 4.09
CA TRP A 566 -5.58 -11.60 2.96
C TRP A 566 -5.75 -10.09 3.08
N VAL A 567 -4.70 -9.35 2.75
CA VAL A 567 -4.69 -7.89 2.78
C VAL A 567 -4.31 -7.40 1.39
N VAL A 568 -5.19 -6.59 0.80
CA VAL A 568 -4.95 -5.96 -0.50
C VAL A 568 -4.55 -4.52 -0.25
N SER A 569 -3.35 -4.15 -0.71
CA SER A 569 -2.97 -2.75 -0.88
C SER A 569 -3.37 -2.34 -2.29
N ILE A 570 -4.23 -1.35 -2.41
CA ILE A 570 -4.75 -0.85 -3.70
C ILE A 570 -4.55 0.65 -3.80
N ARG A 571 -4.07 1.11 -4.95
CA ARG A 571 -3.93 2.53 -5.31
C ARG A 571 -4.57 2.80 -6.67
N ASP A 572 -4.92 4.05 -6.93
CA ASP A 572 -5.28 4.50 -8.28
C ASP A 572 -4.25 5.49 -8.82
N SER A 573 -4.46 5.88 -10.07
CA SER A 573 -3.65 6.88 -10.77
C SER A 573 -3.62 8.26 -10.11
N SER A 574 -4.58 8.58 -9.24
CA SER A 574 -4.71 9.89 -8.60
C SER A 574 -4.17 9.93 -7.16
N ARG A 575 -3.99 8.76 -6.51
CA ARG A 575 -3.54 8.65 -5.12
C ARG A 575 -2.01 8.58 -4.97
N GLN A 576 -1.53 9.37 -4.03
CA GLN A 576 -0.17 9.25 -3.46
C GLN A 576 -0.12 8.21 -2.30
N ILE A 577 -1.27 7.80 -1.76
CA ILE A 577 -1.38 6.91 -0.58
C ILE A 577 -2.15 5.64 -0.94
N ASP A 578 -1.65 4.49 -0.46
CA ASP A 578 -2.30 3.19 -0.63
C ASP A 578 -3.48 3.01 0.33
N THR A 579 -4.61 2.53 -0.18
CA THR A 579 -5.72 2.04 0.65
C THR A 579 -5.52 0.56 0.92
N ARG A 580 -5.75 0.13 2.16
CA ARG A 580 -5.66 -1.28 2.56
C ARG A 580 -7.02 -1.81 2.94
N VAL A 581 -7.37 -2.95 2.34
CA VAL A 581 -8.57 -3.70 2.66
C VAL A 581 -8.20 -5.13 3.01
N SER A 582 -8.82 -5.67 4.05
CA SER A 582 -8.57 -7.05 4.51
C SER A 582 -9.77 -7.92 4.23
N SER A 583 -9.52 -9.20 3.98
CA SER A 583 -10.54 -10.24 4.01
C SER A 583 -11.08 -10.38 5.44
N ILE A 584 -12.36 -10.71 5.53
CA ILE A 584 -13.08 -11.15 6.73
C ILE A 584 -12.87 -12.67 6.89
N GLY A 585 -12.96 -13.41 5.78
CA GLY A 585 -12.61 -14.83 5.72
C GLY A 585 -11.11 -15.07 5.78
N PHE A 586 -10.75 -16.34 5.96
CA PHE A 586 -9.35 -16.76 6.02
C PHE A 586 -9.10 -18.03 5.20
N THR A 587 -7.84 -18.21 4.81
CA THR A 587 -7.33 -19.46 4.24
C THR A 587 -6.43 -20.14 5.26
N LYS A 588 -6.64 -21.43 5.53
CA LYS A 588 -5.83 -22.21 6.48
C LYS A 588 -4.50 -22.58 5.85
N ALA A 589 -3.40 -22.16 6.47
CA ALA A 589 -2.06 -22.54 6.03
C ALA A 589 -1.65 -23.88 6.64
N LEU A 590 -1.42 -24.91 5.81
CA LEU A 590 -0.97 -26.24 6.25
C LEU A 590 0.28 -26.67 5.46
N TYR A 591 1.10 -27.55 6.03
CA TYR A 591 2.26 -28.09 5.32
C TYR A 591 1.95 -29.45 4.70
N TYR A 592 2.77 -29.85 3.72
CA TYR A 592 2.68 -31.17 3.11
C TYR A 592 3.02 -32.28 4.12
N GLY A 593 2.37 -33.43 4.00
CA GLY A 593 2.66 -34.61 4.82
C GLY A 593 1.64 -35.73 4.65
N THR A 594 1.75 -36.76 5.49
CA THR A 594 0.95 -38.00 5.39
C THR A 594 -0.15 -38.11 6.45
N THR A 595 -0.17 -37.22 7.45
CA THR A 595 -1.15 -37.24 8.56
C THR A 595 -2.40 -36.41 8.23
N THR A 596 -3.50 -36.62 8.94
CA THR A 596 -4.81 -36.00 8.67
C THR A 596 -4.81 -34.46 8.70
N ASN A 597 -3.91 -33.84 9.47
CA ASN A 597 -3.77 -32.38 9.58
C ASN A 597 -2.82 -31.76 8.54
N LYS A 598 -2.44 -32.49 7.49
CA LYS A 598 -1.50 -32.06 6.44
C LYS A 598 -2.21 -31.90 5.09
N LEU A 599 -1.46 -31.43 4.11
CA LEU A 599 -1.88 -31.34 2.71
C LEU A 599 -1.26 -32.46 1.86
N THR A 600 -1.99 -32.84 0.81
CA THR A 600 -1.49 -33.62 -0.32
C THR A 600 -1.65 -32.78 -1.59
N GLY A 601 -0.62 -32.78 -2.45
CA GLY A 601 -0.72 -32.17 -3.78
C GLY A 601 -1.75 -32.90 -4.65
N ILE A 602 -2.38 -32.18 -5.58
CA ILE A 602 -3.24 -32.76 -6.61
C ILE A 602 -2.93 -32.05 -7.93
N VAL A 603 -2.79 -32.82 -9.00
CA VAL A 603 -2.44 -32.30 -10.32
C VAL A 603 -3.29 -32.92 -11.39
N ASP A 604 -3.49 -32.18 -12.46
CA ASP A 604 -3.86 -32.72 -13.74
C ASP A 604 -2.84 -32.28 -14.79
N SER A 605 -2.04 -33.20 -15.29
CA SER A 605 -0.99 -32.91 -16.26
C SER A 605 -1.52 -32.75 -17.68
N ASN A 606 -2.78 -33.10 -17.96
CA ASN A 606 -3.34 -33.08 -19.31
C ASN A 606 -4.86 -32.87 -19.28
N SER A 607 -5.31 -31.82 -18.58
CA SER A 607 -6.75 -31.54 -18.48
C SER A 607 -7.37 -31.00 -19.76
N ARG A 608 -6.52 -30.47 -20.67
CA ARG A 608 -6.92 -29.89 -21.97
C ARG A 608 -7.92 -28.74 -21.82
N LEU A 609 -7.98 -28.16 -20.62
CA LEU A 609 -8.82 -27.00 -20.33
C LEU A 609 -8.23 -25.74 -20.94
N ALA A 610 -9.10 -24.74 -21.17
CA ALA A 610 -8.69 -23.46 -21.70
C ALA A 610 -7.69 -22.77 -20.77
N LEU A 611 -6.62 -22.21 -21.34
CA LEU A 611 -5.59 -21.47 -20.59
C LEU A 611 -6.19 -20.23 -19.94
N LYS A 612 -5.54 -19.73 -18.89
CA LYS A 612 -6.00 -18.54 -18.15
C LYS A 612 -7.45 -18.70 -17.67
N THR A 613 -7.77 -19.88 -17.18
CA THR A 613 -8.98 -20.16 -16.39
C THR A 613 -8.58 -20.65 -15.02
N VAL A 614 -9.50 -20.60 -14.06
CA VAL A 614 -9.26 -20.97 -12.66
C VAL A 614 -10.07 -22.21 -12.32
N ILE A 615 -9.40 -23.20 -11.74
CA ILE A 615 -10.00 -24.42 -11.19
C ILE A 615 -10.39 -24.19 -9.74
N CYS A 616 -11.57 -24.63 -9.35
CA CYS A 616 -12.03 -24.65 -7.96
C CYS A 616 -12.45 -26.08 -7.57
N LEU A 617 -11.89 -26.59 -6.47
CA LEU A 617 -12.18 -27.93 -5.95
C LEU A 617 -13.14 -27.84 -4.76
N TYR A 618 -14.18 -28.67 -4.74
CA TYR A 618 -15.14 -28.75 -3.62
C TYR A 618 -15.30 -30.18 -3.15
N ASP A 619 -15.67 -30.32 -1.88
CA ASP A 619 -16.00 -31.58 -1.19
C ASP A 619 -17.47 -31.98 -1.32
N ASN A 620 -18.25 -31.22 -2.09
CA ASN A 620 -19.67 -31.42 -2.34
C ASN A 620 -19.99 -31.24 -3.83
N THR A 621 -21.03 -31.90 -4.31
CA THR A 621 -21.42 -31.89 -5.74
C THR A 621 -22.11 -30.59 -6.17
N ALA A 622 -22.66 -29.82 -5.22
CA ALA A 622 -23.40 -28.59 -5.47
C ALA A 622 -22.49 -27.38 -5.77
N GLY A 623 -21.22 -27.42 -5.35
CA GLY A 623 -20.30 -26.29 -5.47
C GLY A 623 -20.67 -25.12 -4.55
N THR A 624 -21.32 -25.42 -3.44
CA THR A 624 -21.75 -24.40 -2.46
C THR A 624 -20.66 -24.14 -1.44
N GLY A 625 -20.58 -22.90 -0.96
CA GLY A 625 -19.58 -22.47 0.02
C GLY A 625 -18.23 -22.15 -0.61
N ASN A 626 -17.18 -22.21 0.21
CA ASN A 626 -15.82 -21.89 -0.20
C ASN A 626 -15.12 -23.13 -0.79
N PRO A 627 -14.35 -23.00 -1.90
CA PRO A 627 -13.60 -24.12 -2.45
C PRO A 627 -12.50 -24.58 -1.48
N LEU A 628 -12.22 -25.89 -1.46
CA LEU A 628 -11.09 -26.46 -0.72
C LEU A 628 -9.79 -25.74 -1.09
N SER A 629 -9.57 -25.62 -2.40
CA SER A 629 -8.42 -24.96 -2.99
C SER A 629 -8.72 -24.56 -4.43
N THR A 630 -7.79 -23.81 -5.02
CA THR A 630 -7.91 -23.25 -6.36
C THR A 630 -6.60 -23.38 -7.12
N ALA A 631 -6.66 -23.42 -8.45
CA ALA A 631 -5.49 -23.47 -9.31
C ALA A 631 -5.70 -22.63 -10.57
N MET A 632 -4.65 -22.04 -11.12
CA MET A 632 -4.70 -21.55 -12.50
C MET A 632 -4.34 -22.68 -13.48
N VAL A 633 -5.06 -22.74 -14.60
CA VAL A 633 -4.70 -23.60 -15.74
C VAL A 633 -3.46 -23.01 -16.44
N GLN A 634 -2.38 -23.80 -16.45
CA GLN A 634 -1.01 -23.48 -16.85
C GLN A 634 -0.83 -23.23 -18.35
N ASP A 635 0.38 -22.77 -18.69
CA ASP A 635 0.75 -21.96 -19.88
C ASP A 635 0.08 -20.59 -19.85
N ASP A 636 0.08 -19.98 -18.66
CA ASP A 636 -0.43 -18.65 -18.38
C ASP A 636 0.56 -17.53 -18.77
N GLY A 637 1.79 -17.91 -19.16
CA GLY A 637 2.86 -17.04 -19.64
C GLY A 637 3.81 -16.57 -18.54
N THR A 638 3.79 -17.20 -17.36
CA THR A 638 4.68 -16.84 -16.25
C THR A 638 5.23 -18.08 -15.54
N SER A 639 6.34 -17.90 -14.84
CA SER A 639 7.01 -18.97 -14.09
C SER A 639 7.35 -18.51 -12.68
N MET A 640 7.08 -19.37 -11.70
CA MET A 640 7.31 -19.07 -10.30
C MET A 640 8.64 -19.66 -9.80
N VAL A 641 9.42 -18.86 -9.06
CA VAL A 641 10.62 -19.36 -8.37
C VAL A 641 10.26 -20.10 -7.08
N ALA A 642 11.07 -21.10 -6.71
CA ALA A 642 10.88 -21.89 -5.50
C ALA A 642 9.52 -22.62 -5.42
N ALA A 643 8.98 -22.98 -6.58
CA ALA A 643 7.76 -23.77 -6.67
C ALA A 643 7.96 -25.20 -6.13
N VAL A 644 6.90 -25.76 -5.55
CA VAL A 644 6.87 -27.17 -5.16
C VAL A 644 7.12 -28.06 -6.39
N PRO A 645 7.90 -29.17 -6.29
CA PRO A 645 8.39 -29.90 -7.47
C PRO A 645 7.31 -30.34 -8.47
N TYR A 646 6.15 -30.81 -8.01
CA TYR A 646 5.07 -31.24 -8.90
C TYR A 646 4.40 -30.07 -9.65
N TYR A 647 4.36 -28.87 -9.07
CA TYR A 647 3.90 -27.66 -9.77
C TYR A 647 4.97 -27.20 -10.77
N ALA A 648 6.23 -27.16 -10.34
CA ALA A 648 7.35 -26.76 -11.19
C ALA A 648 7.48 -27.64 -12.45
N ALA A 649 7.19 -28.94 -12.32
CA ALA A 649 7.19 -29.88 -13.44
C ALA A 649 6.05 -29.66 -14.46
N LEU A 650 4.99 -28.95 -14.07
CA LEU A 650 3.81 -28.66 -14.89
C LEU A 650 3.74 -27.19 -15.32
N ASP A 651 4.67 -26.37 -14.85
CA ASP A 651 4.81 -24.97 -15.25
C ASP A 651 4.99 -24.89 -16.77
N ASN A 652 4.29 -23.97 -17.43
CA ASN A 652 4.22 -23.88 -18.90
C ASN A 652 3.70 -25.13 -19.64
N THR A 653 3.13 -26.12 -18.94
CA THR A 653 2.46 -27.26 -19.59
C THR A 653 1.02 -26.86 -19.93
N ARG A 654 0.75 -26.74 -21.24
CA ARG A 654 -0.54 -26.27 -21.75
C ARG A 654 -1.71 -27.09 -21.21
N GLY A 655 -2.62 -26.43 -20.51
CA GLY A 655 -3.83 -27.08 -19.99
C GLY A 655 -3.58 -27.97 -18.78
N ALA A 656 -2.39 -27.93 -18.17
CA ALA A 656 -2.17 -28.57 -16.87
C ALA A 656 -2.66 -27.67 -15.73
N TRP A 657 -2.92 -28.23 -14.57
CA TRP A 657 -3.13 -27.45 -13.35
C TRP A 657 -2.64 -28.24 -12.14
N ALA A 658 -2.28 -27.52 -11.06
CA ALA A 658 -1.81 -28.13 -9.82
C ALA A 658 -2.23 -27.28 -8.61
N THR A 659 -2.64 -27.94 -7.54
CA THR A 659 -2.97 -27.32 -6.24
C THR A 659 -2.85 -28.35 -5.11
N VAL A 660 -3.49 -28.11 -3.98
CA VAL A 660 -3.45 -28.95 -2.77
C VAL A 660 -4.85 -29.31 -2.30
N ILE A 661 -4.98 -30.42 -1.58
CA ILE A 661 -6.19 -30.80 -0.84
C ILE A 661 -5.80 -31.23 0.58
N PRO A 662 -6.66 -31.00 1.60
CA PRO A 662 -6.39 -31.46 2.96
C PRO A 662 -6.44 -32.99 3.05
N ASN A 663 -5.63 -33.57 3.92
CA ASN A 663 -5.63 -35.01 4.18
C ASN A 663 -6.84 -35.44 5.03
N GLY A 664 -7.40 -34.54 5.84
CA GLY A 664 -8.67 -34.72 6.54
C GLY A 664 -9.84 -34.38 5.63
N LEU A 665 -10.07 -35.20 4.60
CA LEU A 665 -11.08 -34.98 3.56
C LEU A 665 -11.95 -36.24 3.39
N PRO A 666 -12.95 -36.45 4.28
CA PRO A 666 -13.67 -37.73 4.37
C PRO A 666 -14.56 -38.03 3.17
N THR A 667 -14.95 -37.02 2.39
CA THR A 667 -15.78 -37.17 1.19
C THR A 667 -14.99 -37.03 -0.11
N GLY A 668 -13.68 -36.79 -0.03
CA GLY A 668 -12.86 -36.46 -1.19
C GLY A 668 -13.26 -35.16 -1.89
N VAL A 669 -12.63 -34.90 -3.03
CA VAL A 669 -13.07 -33.88 -3.98
C VAL A 669 -14.27 -34.42 -4.74
N ARG A 670 -15.42 -33.77 -4.66
CA ARG A 670 -16.67 -34.20 -5.31
C ARG A 670 -17.14 -33.28 -6.41
N ARG A 671 -16.46 -32.14 -6.59
CA ARG A 671 -16.70 -31.24 -7.71
C ARG A 671 -15.45 -30.49 -8.11
N VAL A 672 -15.26 -30.37 -9.42
CA VAL A 672 -14.22 -29.57 -10.06
C VAL A 672 -14.93 -28.56 -10.95
N GLU A 673 -14.72 -27.27 -10.71
CA GLU A 673 -15.25 -26.20 -11.55
C GLU A 673 -14.13 -25.55 -12.35
N GLN A 674 -14.39 -25.25 -13.62
CA GLN A 674 -13.60 -24.34 -14.43
C GLN A 674 -14.28 -22.98 -14.46
N ARG A 675 -13.55 -21.91 -14.11
CA ARG A 675 -14.07 -20.54 -14.04
C ARG A 675 -13.26 -19.57 -14.89
N SER A 676 -13.94 -18.55 -15.41
CA SER A 676 -13.33 -17.46 -16.15
C SER A 676 -12.37 -16.65 -15.28
N LEU A 677 -11.16 -16.36 -15.78
CA LEU A 677 -10.23 -15.44 -15.12
C LEU A 677 -10.72 -13.98 -15.17
N ILE A 678 -11.54 -13.62 -16.16
CA ILE A 678 -12.01 -12.25 -16.36
C ILE A 678 -13.25 -11.98 -15.51
N THR A 679 -14.21 -12.91 -15.49
CA THR A 679 -15.54 -12.68 -14.89
C THR A 679 -15.78 -13.51 -13.63
N GLY A 680 -15.00 -14.55 -13.38
CA GLY A 680 -15.24 -15.49 -12.28
C GLY A 680 -16.44 -16.43 -12.48
N GLN A 681 -17.17 -16.29 -13.59
CA GLN A 681 -18.31 -17.16 -13.91
C GLN A 681 -17.86 -18.60 -14.22
N ILE A 682 -18.73 -19.56 -13.92
CA ILE A 682 -18.53 -20.98 -14.25
C ILE A 682 -18.58 -21.14 -15.77
N ILE A 683 -17.55 -21.78 -16.33
CA ILE A 683 -17.46 -22.19 -17.73
C ILE A 683 -17.96 -23.63 -17.86
N ASP A 684 -17.46 -24.53 -17.01
CA ASP A 684 -17.80 -25.95 -17.00
C ASP A 684 -17.61 -26.50 -15.57
N PHE A 685 -18.21 -27.66 -15.27
CA PHE A 685 -18.00 -28.35 -14.02
C PHE A 685 -18.24 -29.85 -14.13
N TRP A 686 -17.60 -30.60 -13.25
CA TRP A 686 -17.74 -32.06 -13.16
C TRP A 686 -17.92 -32.46 -11.71
N THR A 687 -18.69 -33.52 -11.48
CA THR A 687 -19.01 -34.01 -10.14
C THR A 687 -18.76 -35.49 -10.01
N ASP A 688 -18.44 -35.90 -8.80
CA ASP A 688 -18.35 -37.30 -8.39
C ASP A 688 -19.08 -37.51 -7.05
N ASN A 689 -19.72 -38.66 -6.90
CA ASN A 689 -20.63 -38.91 -5.79
C ASN A 689 -19.92 -39.24 -4.48
N ASP A 690 -18.71 -39.79 -4.50
CA ASP A 690 -18.00 -40.26 -3.30
C ASP A 690 -16.55 -39.76 -3.21
N GLY A 691 -16.09 -39.02 -4.22
CA GLY A 691 -14.73 -38.50 -4.29
C GLY A 691 -13.71 -39.51 -4.80
N VAL A 692 -14.18 -40.64 -5.32
CA VAL A 692 -13.38 -41.68 -5.96
C VAL A 692 -13.63 -41.63 -7.47
N TRP A 693 -12.84 -40.82 -8.14
CA TRP A 693 -12.85 -40.62 -9.59
C TRP A 693 -12.15 -41.80 -10.30
N ASP A 694 -12.78 -42.98 -10.28
CA ASP A 694 -12.22 -44.29 -10.69
C ASP A 694 -11.17 -44.22 -11.83
N PRO A 695 -9.88 -44.54 -11.58
CA PRO A 695 -9.34 -45.17 -10.37
C PRO A 695 -8.75 -44.18 -9.34
N VAL A 696 -8.95 -42.88 -9.51
CA VAL A 696 -8.32 -41.83 -8.70
C VAL A 696 -9.10 -41.58 -7.41
N ASN A 697 -8.54 -42.01 -6.28
CA ASN A 697 -9.13 -41.77 -4.96
C ASN A 697 -8.62 -40.45 -4.35
N THR A 698 -9.54 -39.54 -4.01
CA THR A 698 -9.23 -38.28 -3.32
C THR A 698 -9.73 -38.23 -1.87
N VAL A 699 -10.31 -39.32 -1.36
CA VAL A 699 -10.79 -39.46 0.02
C VAL A 699 -9.59 -39.65 0.95
N ASN A 700 -9.51 -38.80 1.97
CA ASN A 700 -8.45 -38.80 2.99
C ASN A 700 -7.04 -39.08 2.42
N PRO A 701 -6.56 -38.26 1.48
CA PRO A 701 -5.29 -38.51 0.81
C PRO A 701 -4.13 -38.38 1.82
N ASN A 702 -2.98 -38.97 1.49
CA ASN A 702 -1.81 -38.96 2.37
C ASN A 702 -0.48 -38.85 1.61
N GLY A 703 -0.50 -38.41 0.35
CA GLY A 703 0.67 -38.39 -0.52
C GLY A 703 1.67 -37.26 -0.25
N GLY A 704 1.26 -36.19 0.44
CA GLY A 704 2.13 -35.05 0.71
C GLY A 704 2.64 -34.40 -0.58
N PHE A 705 3.95 -34.51 -0.84
CA PHE A 705 4.57 -34.03 -2.10
C PHE A 705 4.31 -34.95 -3.30
N THR A 706 3.99 -36.22 -3.08
CA THR A 706 3.56 -37.14 -4.12
C THR A 706 2.12 -36.82 -4.45
N ALA A 707 1.93 -35.95 -5.43
CA ALA A 707 0.62 -35.43 -5.75
C ALA A 707 -0.29 -36.48 -6.39
N VAL A 708 -1.60 -36.40 -6.10
CA VAL A 708 -2.63 -37.22 -6.73
C VAL A 708 -2.77 -36.80 -8.19
N GLY A 709 -2.53 -37.72 -9.12
CA GLY A 709 -2.73 -37.49 -10.55
C GLY A 709 -4.20 -37.67 -10.93
N PHE A 710 -4.86 -36.58 -11.33
CA PHE A 710 -6.29 -36.55 -11.61
C PHE A 710 -6.63 -37.01 -13.03
N THR A 711 -5.85 -36.62 -14.05
CA THR A 711 -5.97 -37.07 -15.45
C THR A 711 -7.42 -37.08 -15.98
N THR A 712 -8.03 -35.89 -16.00
CA THR A 712 -9.43 -35.65 -16.33
C THR A 712 -9.50 -34.49 -17.34
N PRO A 713 -10.22 -34.63 -18.47
CA PRO A 713 -11.18 -35.67 -18.78
C PRO A 713 -10.54 -36.97 -19.29
N SER A 714 -11.23 -38.10 -19.09
CA SER A 714 -10.84 -39.40 -19.62
C SER A 714 -12.05 -40.26 -19.98
N ILE A 715 -11.86 -41.14 -20.96
CA ILE A 715 -12.83 -42.17 -21.34
C ILE A 715 -12.03 -43.46 -21.52
N ALA A 716 -12.52 -44.58 -21.00
CA ALA A 716 -11.99 -45.91 -21.22
C ALA A 716 -13.14 -46.87 -21.52
N ILE A 717 -13.16 -47.47 -22.71
CA ILE A 717 -14.09 -48.58 -23.00
C ILE A 717 -13.72 -49.75 -22.09
N SER A 718 -14.70 -50.26 -21.36
CA SER A 718 -14.54 -51.38 -20.43
C SER A 718 -15.18 -52.68 -20.93
N THR A 719 -15.97 -52.64 -22.02
CA THR A 719 -16.40 -53.88 -22.70
C THR A 719 -15.24 -54.49 -23.48
N GLU A 720 -14.92 -55.74 -23.19
CA GLU A 720 -14.03 -56.56 -24.02
C GLU A 720 -14.75 -56.95 -25.33
N ILE A 721 -14.39 -56.31 -26.44
CA ILE A 721 -14.99 -56.61 -27.75
C ILE A 721 -13.99 -57.14 -28.79
N SER A 722 -12.69 -57.12 -28.48
CA SER A 722 -11.65 -57.55 -29.42
C SER A 722 -11.86 -59.02 -29.83
N GLY A 723 -11.87 -59.29 -31.13
CA GLY A 723 -12.10 -60.63 -31.70
C GLY A 723 -13.55 -61.13 -31.63
N SER A 724 -14.47 -60.36 -31.06
CA SER A 724 -15.87 -60.79 -30.89
C SER A 724 -16.62 -60.79 -32.23
N ASN A 725 -17.66 -61.62 -32.31
CA ASN A 725 -18.59 -61.65 -33.43
C ASN A 725 -19.98 -61.21 -32.96
N PHE A 726 -20.48 -60.08 -33.48
CA PHE A 726 -21.81 -59.58 -33.18
C PHE A 726 -22.78 -59.88 -34.31
N CYS A 727 -24.05 -60.08 -33.98
CA CYS A 727 -25.11 -60.19 -34.97
C CYS A 727 -25.79 -58.83 -35.18
N THR A 728 -26.18 -58.53 -36.42
CA THR A 728 -26.97 -57.33 -36.71
C THR A 728 -28.31 -57.38 -35.98
N ASN A 729 -28.81 -56.21 -35.59
CA ASN A 729 -30.06 -56.01 -34.86
C ASN A 729 -30.14 -56.72 -33.48
N THR A 730 -29.06 -57.33 -33.00
CA THR A 730 -28.98 -57.90 -31.63
C THR A 730 -28.38 -56.86 -30.66
N PRO A 731 -29.10 -56.44 -29.61
CA PRO A 731 -28.58 -55.50 -28.62
C PRO A 731 -27.36 -56.04 -27.86
N THR A 732 -26.33 -55.20 -27.72
CA THR A 732 -25.10 -55.49 -26.98
C THR A 732 -24.74 -54.31 -26.07
N ASP A 733 -24.30 -54.58 -24.84
CA ASP A 733 -23.84 -53.54 -23.92
C ASP A 733 -22.43 -53.05 -24.30
N ILE A 734 -22.33 -51.79 -24.71
CA ILE A 734 -21.06 -51.07 -24.80
C ILE A 734 -20.89 -50.28 -23.51
N LYS A 735 -19.91 -50.66 -22.71
CA LYS A 735 -19.60 -50.11 -21.39
C LYS A 735 -18.33 -49.27 -21.46
N TRP A 736 -18.30 -48.21 -20.67
CA TRP A 736 -17.14 -47.35 -20.51
C TRP A 736 -17.09 -46.74 -19.11
N ASN A 737 -15.89 -46.36 -18.69
CA ASN A 737 -15.68 -45.49 -17.54
C ASN A 737 -15.32 -44.11 -18.09
N ALA A 738 -16.02 -43.07 -17.67
CA ALA A 738 -15.78 -41.70 -18.09
C ALA A 738 -15.58 -40.80 -16.87
N ARG A 739 -14.59 -39.91 -16.93
CA ARG A 739 -14.31 -38.91 -15.90
C ARG A 739 -14.24 -37.54 -16.54
N GLY A 740 -14.91 -36.55 -15.95
CA GLY A 740 -14.92 -35.18 -16.47
C GLY A 740 -15.56 -35.05 -17.86
N VAL A 741 -16.46 -35.97 -18.21
CA VAL A 741 -17.18 -35.96 -19.49
C VAL A 741 -18.67 -35.94 -19.20
N GLY A 742 -19.40 -35.02 -19.81
CA GLY A 742 -20.87 -34.92 -19.64
C GLY A 742 -21.62 -35.82 -20.61
N LEU A 743 -21.34 -35.68 -21.91
CA LEU A 743 -21.98 -36.43 -22.99
C LEU A 743 -20.93 -37.12 -23.85
N VAL A 744 -21.25 -38.31 -24.36
CA VAL A 744 -20.42 -39.06 -25.31
C VAL A 744 -21.14 -39.33 -26.63
N HIS A 745 -20.36 -39.56 -27.68
CA HIS A 745 -20.80 -40.18 -28.92
C HIS A 745 -20.18 -41.57 -29.04
N ILE A 746 -20.90 -42.49 -29.66
CA ILE A 746 -20.38 -43.79 -30.07
C ILE A 746 -20.28 -43.79 -31.57
N GLN A 747 -19.07 -44.02 -32.08
CA GLN A 747 -18.79 -43.98 -33.51
C GLN A 747 -18.11 -45.28 -33.93
N ILE A 748 -18.28 -45.69 -35.19
CA ILE A 748 -17.71 -46.91 -35.76
C ILE A 748 -16.82 -46.61 -36.96
N SER A 749 -15.76 -47.39 -37.12
CA SER A 749 -14.86 -47.35 -38.25
C SER A 749 -14.70 -48.74 -38.88
N ARG A 750 -14.60 -48.78 -40.21
CA ARG A 750 -14.22 -49.99 -40.97
C ARG A 750 -12.72 -50.14 -41.17
N ASN A 751 -11.96 -49.07 -40.99
CA ASN A 751 -10.53 -49.02 -41.30
C ASN A 751 -9.67 -48.48 -40.14
N GLY A 752 -10.28 -48.22 -38.99
CA GLY A 752 -9.63 -47.62 -37.82
C GLY A 752 -9.28 -46.14 -37.95
N ILE A 753 -9.57 -45.50 -39.09
CA ILE A 753 -9.17 -44.11 -39.39
C ILE A 753 -10.41 -43.21 -39.48
N ASN A 754 -11.37 -43.57 -40.33
CA ASN A 754 -12.58 -42.78 -40.55
C ASN A 754 -13.72 -43.31 -39.69
N PHE A 755 -14.27 -42.45 -38.83
CA PHE A 755 -15.34 -42.81 -37.91
C PHE A 755 -16.67 -42.19 -38.35
N THR A 756 -17.73 -43.00 -38.29
CA THR A 756 -19.12 -42.62 -38.55
C THR A 756 -19.94 -42.74 -37.27
N SER A 757 -20.82 -41.78 -36.99
CA SER A 757 -21.61 -41.80 -35.76
C SER A 757 -22.67 -42.90 -35.78
N LEU A 758 -22.67 -43.74 -34.74
CA LEU A 758 -23.75 -44.69 -34.47
C LEU A 758 -24.77 -44.10 -33.48
N VAL A 759 -24.27 -43.39 -32.46
CA VAL A 759 -25.08 -42.81 -31.39
C VAL A 759 -24.47 -41.47 -30.99
N THR A 760 -25.30 -40.48 -30.70
CA THR A 760 -24.87 -39.16 -30.24
C THR A 760 -25.54 -38.79 -28.92
N ASN A 761 -24.93 -37.87 -28.18
CA ASN A 761 -25.43 -37.30 -26.93
C ASN A 761 -25.87 -38.31 -25.85
N VAL A 762 -25.11 -39.39 -25.66
CA VAL A 762 -25.35 -40.33 -24.56
C VAL A 762 -24.75 -39.76 -23.27
N ALA A 763 -25.51 -39.76 -22.18
CA ALA A 763 -24.99 -39.31 -20.89
C ALA A 763 -23.82 -40.20 -20.43
N ALA A 764 -22.65 -39.60 -20.24
CA ALA A 764 -21.42 -40.34 -19.99
C ALA A 764 -21.44 -41.10 -18.66
N ASN A 765 -22.17 -40.56 -17.68
CA ASN A 765 -22.35 -41.14 -16.34
C ASN A 765 -23.15 -42.45 -16.32
N LEU A 766 -23.86 -42.79 -17.40
CA LEU A 766 -24.52 -44.09 -17.50
C LEU A 766 -23.50 -45.23 -17.56
N GLY A 767 -22.30 -44.96 -18.09
CA GLY A 767 -21.23 -45.95 -18.24
C GLY A 767 -21.58 -47.14 -19.14
N VAL A 768 -22.75 -47.12 -19.79
CA VAL A 768 -23.23 -48.18 -20.67
C VAL A 768 -24.23 -47.64 -21.70
N TYR A 769 -24.20 -48.21 -22.89
CA TYR A 769 -25.23 -48.04 -23.93
C TYR A 769 -25.53 -49.38 -24.61
N LYS A 770 -26.82 -49.69 -24.78
CA LYS A 770 -27.28 -50.86 -25.53
C LYS A 770 -27.27 -50.58 -27.03
N LEU A 771 -26.24 -51.06 -27.71
CA LEU A 771 -26.01 -50.84 -29.14
C LEU A 771 -26.50 -52.04 -29.96
N SER A 772 -27.26 -51.77 -31.03
CA SER A 772 -27.58 -52.74 -32.08
C SER A 772 -26.91 -52.29 -33.38
N PHE A 773 -26.11 -53.17 -33.99
CA PHE A 773 -25.47 -52.88 -35.27
C PHE A 773 -26.48 -53.01 -36.41
N ALA A 774 -26.53 -52.02 -37.29
CA ALA A 774 -27.43 -52.03 -38.45
C ALA A 774 -26.99 -53.07 -39.50
N ASP A 775 -27.95 -53.55 -40.31
CA ASP A 775 -27.69 -54.54 -41.38
C ASP A 775 -26.66 -54.07 -42.41
N SER A 776 -26.50 -52.76 -42.61
CA SER A 776 -25.49 -52.20 -43.50
C SER A 776 -24.04 -52.49 -43.07
N LEU A 777 -23.83 -52.92 -41.83
CA LEU A 777 -22.52 -53.30 -41.28
C LEU A 777 -22.23 -54.81 -41.38
N ALA A 778 -23.19 -55.61 -41.86
CA ALA A 778 -23.02 -57.06 -42.02
C ALA A 778 -21.84 -57.42 -42.93
N GLY A 779 -21.09 -58.46 -42.57
CA GLY A 779 -19.88 -58.91 -43.27
C GLY A 779 -18.66 -58.01 -43.02
N GLY A 780 -18.77 -57.01 -42.14
CA GLY A 780 -17.66 -56.17 -41.74
C GLY A 780 -16.69 -56.93 -40.84
N ASN A 781 -15.43 -57.02 -41.26
CA ASN A 781 -14.35 -57.64 -40.51
C ASN A 781 -13.37 -56.56 -39.99
N GLY A 782 -12.90 -56.70 -38.76
CA GLY A 782 -11.93 -55.78 -38.17
C GLY A 782 -12.49 -54.37 -37.87
N LEU A 783 -13.80 -54.27 -37.63
CA LEU A 783 -14.46 -53.02 -37.24
C LEU A 783 -13.97 -52.56 -35.88
N THR A 784 -13.91 -51.25 -35.65
CA THR A 784 -13.65 -50.68 -34.32
C THR A 784 -14.72 -49.66 -33.97
N ILE A 785 -15.03 -49.54 -32.69
CA ILE A 785 -15.81 -48.43 -32.17
C ILE A 785 -14.93 -47.50 -31.36
N ARG A 786 -15.33 -46.24 -31.27
CA ARG A 786 -14.82 -45.32 -30.26
C ARG A 786 -15.95 -44.68 -29.48
N VAL A 787 -15.70 -44.50 -28.19
CA VAL A 787 -16.51 -43.64 -27.32
C VAL A 787 -15.73 -42.34 -27.16
N ILE A 788 -16.34 -41.21 -27.51
CA ILE A 788 -15.69 -39.90 -27.64
C ILE A 788 -16.50 -38.84 -26.89
N ASP A 789 -15.83 -37.92 -26.20
CA ASP A 789 -16.47 -36.76 -25.56
C ASP A 789 -17.13 -35.89 -26.64
N ALA A 790 -18.43 -35.61 -26.46
CA ALA A 790 -19.20 -34.77 -27.37
C ALA A 790 -18.65 -33.33 -27.45
N ALA A 791 -18.09 -32.83 -26.34
CA ALA A 791 -17.53 -31.48 -26.28
C ALA A 791 -16.06 -31.42 -26.75
N ARG A 792 -15.31 -32.53 -26.65
CA ARG A 792 -13.85 -32.56 -26.87
C ARG A 792 -13.46 -33.75 -27.75
N GLY A 793 -13.36 -33.53 -29.06
CA GLY A 793 -13.09 -34.58 -30.04
C GLY A 793 -11.73 -35.31 -29.90
N ASN A 794 -10.84 -34.87 -29.02
CA ASN A 794 -9.58 -35.56 -28.73
C ASN A 794 -9.66 -36.47 -27.49
N VAL A 795 -10.75 -36.44 -26.71
CA VAL A 795 -10.97 -37.30 -25.55
C VAL A 795 -11.80 -38.50 -26.01
N TYR A 796 -11.15 -39.64 -26.23
CA TYR A 796 -11.83 -40.85 -26.67
C TYR A 796 -11.10 -42.12 -26.22
N SER A 797 -11.81 -43.23 -26.27
CA SER A 797 -11.26 -44.58 -26.21
C SER A 797 -11.71 -45.36 -27.44
N ILE A 798 -10.80 -46.11 -28.06
CA ILE A 798 -11.08 -46.97 -29.22
C ILE A 798 -11.02 -48.42 -28.76
N SER A 799 -11.96 -49.23 -29.22
CA SER A 799 -11.98 -50.66 -28.95
C SER A 799 -10.91 -51.43 -29.74
N GLY A 800 -10.68 -52.69 -29.35
CA GLY A 800 -10.09 -53.68 -30.27
C GLY A 800 -11.00 -53.99 -31.47
N PRO A 801 -10.45 -54.63 -32.51
CA PRO A 801 -11.20 -54.99 -33.72
C PRO A 801 -12.22 -56.10 -33.48
N PHE A 802 -13.39 -56.05 -34.11
CA PHE A 802 -14.46 -57.06 -34.03
C PHE A 802 -15.15 -57.27 -35.38
N ASN A 803 -16.02 -58.29 -35.47
CA ASN A 803 -16.78 -58.60 -36.69
C ASN A 803 -18.28 -58.43 -36.46
N VAL A 804 -19.01 -58.04 -37.50
CA VAL A 804 -20.48 -57.95 -37.51
C VAL A 804 -21.05 -58.84 -38.61
N ASN A 805 -21.92 -59.76 -38.22
CA ASN A 805 -22.52 -60.79 -39.06
C ASN A 805 -24.04 -60.59 -39.18
N SER A 806 -24.62 -61.08 -40.27
CA SER A 806 -26.08 -61.14 -40.46
C SER A 806 -26.63 -62.53 -40.10
N PRO A 807 -27.81 -62.63 -39.47
CA PRO A 807 -28.40 -63.90 -39.08
C PRO A 807 -28.80 -64.74 -40.29
N ALA A 808 -28.96 -66.05 -40.08
CA ALA A 808 -29.46 -66.93 -41.12
C ALA A 808 -30.96 -66.69 -41.35
N VAL A 809 -31.32 -66.34 -42.58
CA VAL A 809 -32.71 -66.15 -43.01
C VAL A 809 -32.98 -66.99 -44.24
N ILE A 810 -34.01 -67.85 -44.18
CA ILE A 810 -34.47 -68.60 -45.35
C ILE A 810 -35.38 -67.70 -46.17
N THR A 811 -34.90 -67.30 -47.36
CA THR A 811 -35.63 -66.44 -48.30
C THR A 811 -36.51 -67.24 -49.27
N ARG A 812 -36.20 -68.53 -49.47
CA ARG A 812 -37.06 -69.48 -50.19
C ARG A 812 -37.11 -70.82 -49.49
N GLN A 813 -38.30 -71.21 -49.03
CA GLN A 813 -38.54 -72.50 -48.41
C GLN A 813 -38.43 -73.63 -49.45
N PRO A 814 -37.98 -74.84 -49.06
CA PRO A 814 -38.07 -76.02 -49.91
C PRO A 814 -39.54 -76.41 -50.15
N SER A 815 -39.80 -77.19 -51.20
CA SER A 815 -41.13 -77.70 -51.52
C SER A 815 -41.14 -79.22 -51.52
N SER A 816 -42.27 -79.82 -51.17
CA SER A 816 -42.48 -81.27 -51.27
C SER A 816 -42.35 -81.74 -52.72
N ILE A 817 -41.78 -82.92 -52.93
CA ILE A 817 -41.54 -83.49 -54.25
C ILE A 817 -41.97 -84.96 -54.31
N SER A 818 -42.40 -85.39 -55.49
CA SER A 818 -42.80 -86.78 -55.75
C SER A 818 -41.95 -87.43 -56.84
N PRO A 819 -40.66 -87.69 -56.58
CA PRO A 819 -39.77 -88.27 -57.59
C PRO A 819 -40.13 -89.73 -57.90
N CYS A 820 -39.95 -90.14 -59.16
CA CYS A 820 -40.06 -91.53 -59.56
C CYS A 820 -38.91 -92.35 -58.97
N MET A 821 -39.19 -93.61 -58.60
CA MET A 821 -38.15 -94.55 -58.16
C MET A 821 -37.01 -94.67 -59.20
N GLY A 822 -35.76 -94.70 -58.74
CA GLY A 822 -34.55 -94.76 -59.57
C GLY A 822 -34.10 -93.42 -60.17
N SER A 823 -34.92 -92.36 -60.09
CA SER A 823 -34.54 -91.02 -60.54
C SER A 823 -33.61 -90.31 -59.54
N THR A 824 -33.00 -89.22 -60.00
CA THR A 824 -32.31 -88.25 -59.13
C THR A 824 -33.24 -87.07 -58.88
N ALA A 825 -33.39 -86.68 -57.62
CA ALA A 825 -34.25 -85.58 -57.21
C ALA A 825 -33.48 -84.55 -56.38
N THR A 826 -33.89 -83.29 -56.40
CA THR A 826 -33.24 -82.23 -55.62
C THR A 826 -34.25 -81.47 -54.79
N ILE A 827 -33.98 -81.39 -53.48
CA ILE A 827 -34.67 -80.49 -52.56
C ILE A 827 -33.77 -79.27 -52.38
N ALA A 828 -34.28 -78.08 -52.68
CA ALA A 828 -33.50 -76.85 -52.63
C ALA A 828 -34.18 -75.82 -51.75
N LEU A 829 -33.38 -75.10 -50.96
CA LEU A 829 -33.80 -73.87 -50.30
C LEU A 829 -32.90 -72.71 -50.74
N THR A 830 -33.29 -71.48 -50.44
CA THR A 830 -32.41 -70.31 -50.56
C THR A 830 -32.37 -69.61 -49.22
N ALA A 831 -31.16 -69.31 -48.76
CA ALA A 831 -30.93 -68.60 -47.51
C ALA A 831 -29.93 -67.46 -47.72
N SER A 832 -30.08 -66.40 -46.93
CA SER A 832 -29.18 -65.25 -46.83
C SER A 832 -28.63 -65.14 -45.41
N GLY A 833 -27.44 -64.58 -45.27
CA GLY A 833 -26.76 -64.40 -43.99
C GLY A 833 -25.24 -64.52 -44.15
N SER A 834 -24.49 -64.27 -43.08
CA SER A 834 -23.03 -64.37 -43.10
C SER A 834 -22.57 -65.80 -42.76
N ASN A 835 -21.59 -66.33 -43.49
CA ASN A 835 -20.94 -67.64 -43.23
C ASN A 835 -21.91 -68.80 -42.93
N LEU A 836 -22.96 -68.94 -43.74
CA LEU A 836 -23.99 -69.96 -43.54
C LEU A 836 -23.43 -71.38 -43.69
N THR A 837 -23.87 -72.29 -42.82
CA THR A 837 -23.67 -73.74 -42.98
C THR A 837 -25.01 -74.47 -42.94
N PHE A 838 -25.09 -75.61 -43.63
CA PHE A 838 -26.34 -76.34 -43.83
C PHE A 838 -26.20 -77.76 -43.27
N GLN A 839 -27.30 -78.28 -42.73
CA GLN A 839 -27.40 -79.68 -42.29
C GLN A 839 -28.81 -80.18 -42.61
N TRP A 840 -28.94 -81.15 -43.52
CA TRP A 840 -30.24 -81.77 -43.79
C TRP A 840 -30.54 -82.87 -42.79
N GLU A 841 -31.82 -83.02 -42.47
CA GLU A 841 -32.38 -84.07 -41.63
C GLU A 841 -33.45 -84.81 -42.41
N LYS A 842 -33.56 -86.12 -42.17
CA LYS A 842 -34.67 -86.96 -42.60
C LYS A 842 -35.36 -87.54 -41.36
N ASP A 843 -36.65 -87.30 -41.23
CA ASP A 843 -37.48 -87.81 -40.12
C ASP A 843 -36.84 -87.51 -38.74
N GLY A 844 -36.24 -86.33 -38.60
CA GLY A 844 -35.55 -85.88 -37.39
C GLY A 844 -34.10 -86.36 -37.21
N ASN A 845 -33.55 -87.15 -38.14
CA ASN A 845 -32.18 -87.65 -38.09
C ASN A 845 -31.25 -86.91 -39.07
N PRO A 846 -30.08 -86.41 -38.64
CA PRO A 846 -29.12 -85.75 -39.53
C PRO A 846 -28.60 -86.65 -40.66
N LEU A 847 -28.56 -86.12 -41.88
CA LEU A 847 -27.95 -86.75 -43.04
C LEU A 847 -26.49 -86.32 -43.15
N LEU A 848 -25.55 -87.24 -42.96
CA LEU A 848 -24.12 -86.95 -43.00
C LEU A 848 -23.67 -86.47 -44.39
N GLY A 849 -22.77 -85.48 -44.43
CA GLY A 849 -22.21 -84.94 -45.66
C GLY A 849 -23.09 -83.93 -46.41
N THR A 850 -24.25 -83.55 -45.84
CA THR A 850 -25.22 -82.65 -46.50
C THR A 850 -25.03 -81.19 -46.08
N ASN A 851 -23.99 -80.54 -46.63
CA ASN A 851 -23.54 -79.21 -46.20
C ASN A 851 -23.86 -78.05 -47.17
N THR A 852 -24.74 -78.28 -48.15
CA THR A 852 -25.14 -77.27 -49.15
C THR A 852 -26.64 -76.99 -49.09
N PRO A 853 -27.12 -75.85 -49.63
CA PRO A 853 -28.56 -75.54 -49.68
C PRO A 853 -29.38 -76.47 -50.59
N ASN A 854 -28.72 -77.37 -51.35
CA ASN A 854 -29.36 -78.33 -52.23
C ASN A 854 -29.08 -79.76 -51.74
N LEU A 855 -30.11 -80.46 -51.29
CA LEU A 855 -30.03 -81.90 -51.03
C LEU A 855 -30.33 -82.66 -52.32
N VAL A 856 -29.31 -83.33 -52.87
CA VAL A 856 -29.46 -84.20 -54.03
C VAL A 856 -29.67 -85.63 -53.54
N LEU A 857 -30.83 -86.20 -53.85
CA LEU A 857 -31.16 -87.61 -53.64
C LEU A 857 -30.90 -88.35 -54.94
N THR A 858 -29.80 -89.09 -55.04
CA THR A 858 -29.50 -89.95 -56.19
C THR A 858 -30.14 -91.32 -55.99
N TYR A 859 -30.61 -91.93 -57.09
CA TYR A 859 -31.19 -93.28 -57.08
C TYR A 859 -32.27 -93.46 -56.00
N VAL A 860 -33.32 -92.64 -56.08
CA VAL A 860 -34.41 -92.60 -55.09
C VAL A 860 -35.08 -93.98 -54.95
N THR A 861 -35.19 -94.48 -53.71
CA THR A 861 -35.86 -95.76 -53.36
C THR A 861 -37.09 -95.51 -52.50
N SER A 862 -37.91 -96.53 -52.21
CA SER A 862 -39.05 -96.37 -51.29
C SER A 862 -38.63 -95.83 -49.91
N GLY A 863 -37.44 -96.21 -49.43
CA GLY A 863 -36.83 -95.72 -48.19
C GLY A 863 -36.38 -94.25 -48.23
N SER A 864 -36.38 -93.61 -49.40
CA SER A 864 -36.19 -92.16 -49.54
C SER A 864 -37.45 -91.35 -49.22
N SER A 865 -38.61 -91.98 -49.03
CA SER A 865 -39.80 -91.27 -48.56
C SER A 865 -39.63 -90.85 -47.10
N GLY A 866 -40.10 -89.65 -46.76
CA GLY A 866 -40.01 -89.10 -45.40
C GLY A 866 -40.13 -87.58 -45.37
N LEU A 867 -40.08 -87.01 -44.18
CA LEU A 867 -40.03 -85.57 -43.97
C LEU A 867 -38.59 -85.09 -43.95
N TYR A 868 -38.27 -84.19 -44.87
CA TYR A 868 -36.96 -83.58 -44.98
C TYR A 868 -37.00 -82.13 -44.50
N ARG A 869 -35.99 -81.72 -43.75
CA ARG A 869 -35.80 -80.33 -43.31
C ARG A 869 -34.32 -80.00 -43.31
N CYS A 870 -33.99 -78.73 -43.53
CA CYS A 870 -32.63 -78.23 -43.41
C CYS A 870 -32.51 -77.29 -42.21
N ILE A 871 -31.50 -77.52 -41.38
CA ILE A 871 -31.03 -76.57 -40.37
C ILE A 871 -29.97 -75.69 -41.04
N VAL A 872 -30.21 -74.38 -41.02
CA VAL A 872 -29.29 -73.37 -41.54
C VAL A 872 -28.66 -72.65 -40.35
N ASN A 873 -27.39 -72.94 -40.07
CA ASN A 873 -26.66 -72.27 -39.00
C ASN A 873 -26.04 -70.98 -39.54
N GLY A 874 -26.17 -69.90 -38.78
CA GLY A 874 -25.52 -68.63 -39.07
C GLY A 874 -24.06 -68.59 -38.61
N ALA A 875 -23.36 -67.51 -38.96
CA ALA A 875 -22.05 -67.20 -38.39
C ALA A 875 -22.07 -67.19 -36.85
N ALA A 876 -20.90 -67.40 -36.24
CA ALA A 876 -20.73 -67.27 -34.79
C ALA A 876 -21.31 -65.93 -34.28
N GLY A 877 -22.05 -66.00 -33.17
CA GLY A 877 -22.74 -64.85 -32.57
C GLY A 877 -24.16 -64.58 -33.14
N CYS A 878 -24.55 -65.22 -34.25
CA CYS A 878 -25.88 -65.12 -34.83
C CYS A 878 -26.71 -66.41 -34.61
N SER A 879 -28.04 -66.26 -34.52
CA SER A 879 -28.95 -67.41 -34.51
C SER A 879 -29.02 -68.11 -35.87
N GLY A 880 -29.09 -69.44 -35.84
CA GLY A 880 -29.53 -70.24 -36.99
C GLY A 880 -31.04 -70.19 -37.18
N THR A 881 -31.52 -70.84 -38.24
CA THR A 881 -32.94 -71.04 -38.53
C THR A 881 -33.17 -72.43 -39.13
N SER A 882 -34.42 -72.85 -39.27
CA SER A 882 -34.79 -74.15 -39.85
C SER A 882 -35.82 -73.95 -40.95
N SER A 883 -35.70 -74.75 -42.01
CA SER A 883 -36.71 -74.74 -43.08
C SER A 883 -38.03 -75.34 -42.61
N ASN A 884 -39.09 -75.17 -43.40
CA ASN A 884 -40.27 -76.02 -43.30
C ASN A 884 -39.88 -77.48 -43.56
N ALA A 885 -40.56 -78.42 -42.90
CA ALA A 885 -40.46 -79.82 -43.25
C ALA A 885 -41.23 -80.07 -44.55
N VAL A 886 -40.60 -80.74 -45.51
CA VAL A 886 -41.19 -81.08 -46.81
C VAL A 886 -41.27 -82.58 -46.99
N LEU A 887 -42.36 -83.05 -47.58
CA LEU A 887 -42.56 -84.47 -47.83
C LEU A 887 -41.88 -84.87 -49.13
N VAL A 888 -41.03 -85.89 -49.09
CA VAL A 888 -40.64 -86.66 -50.27
C VAL A 888 -41.55 -87.89 -50.32
N SER A 889 -42.34 -88.02 -51.38
CA SER A 889 -43.24 -89.15 -51.60
C SER A 889 -42.87 -89.86 -52.91
N VAL A 890 -42.14 -90.96 -52.79
CA VAL A 890 -41.59 -91.66 -53.97
C VAL A 890 -42.70 -92.34 -54.75
N GLN A 891 -42.82 -92.04 -56.04
CA GLN A 891 -43.80 -92.69 -56.91
C GLN A 891 -43.23 -94.00 -57.44
N THR A 892 -43.93 -95.09 -57.15
CA THR A 892 -43.73 -96.37 -57.84
C THR A 892 -44.34 -96.26 -59.23
N LYS A 893 -43.62 -96.73 -60.25
CA LYS A 893 -44.16 -96.85 -61.61
C LYS A 893 -45.48 -97.63 -61.52
N VAL A 894 -46.58 -97.03 -61.97
CA VAL A 894 -47.84 -97.74 -62.12
C VAL A 894 -47.68 -98.58 -63.38
N ASP A 895 -47.36 -99.85 -63.18
CA ASP A 895 -47.67 -100.94 -64.10
C ASP A 895 -48.29 -102.08 -63.28
#